data_AF-A0A1I6WA70-F1
#
_entry.id   AF-A0A1I6WA70-F1
#
_cell.length_a   1.000
_cell.length_b   1.000
_cell.length_c   1.000
_cell.angle_alpha   90.00
_cell.angle_beta   90.00
_cell.angle_gamma   90.00
#
_symmetry.space_group_name_H-M   'P 1'
#
loop_
_entity.id
_entity.type
_entity.pdbx_description
1 polymer ?
#
loop_
_entity_poly.entity_id
_entity_poly.type
_entity_poly.pdbx_seq_one_letter_code
_entity_poly.pdbx_strand_id
1 'polypeptide(L)'
;MSAATATAARPATAPLPRPRAARRDPGVVEAPPVWESTEDLALTERTRQRMLRALLALLGDSGLAGASDSMRTATVVLAARTNAATLQVELTAGELGRWVGVSRQTVCTQVRPRLQSAVRSTDVEASPAPGAERGRTRGIRWEVEALRRARHEGRLDDPLRLSRPELATLLRLCEAVFGPGWVHRDGSVTEPGLLGRRTGGGAATDRLALLLLVLSARPDGSVRLCPGAVQRRYGRAAATTGRLLGCQAAGGRAVLERLVAEGVVELPGGWQGRLVVPAVRDAHERLRSARRVQGRPGGRFFAPRPSDGSVPRDQIPPQAPSVTSESQVTGGQDAPAEADFGSDGSVSLHAEHAPEAEDVVDGADDGCGCSGSAVDGEGGRRGDARGREDQHADRHQADADVTTAGAPGEGPLRGEQPQPDISPAKTSNNGGSSSSGRDVPAWAGGPQIPGDLLLALDGIEPLWRRLTSDGARAVAARAVRDELRRAADVVAADSPEQAAELAQLVIGRRLDRRLAMQGGPERVRDVIGWLRARGLPRRGCSDPRCDDGVLLGAGGKCTNCSDVAGFRRGQRCVIEAAVAAELPDATGTERRAETERRLHAQVTADAAETIRRHQRDAQLRAEQQAMYARAAARRAAEAEAQQALPCEDCGAPGSGGLCGTCASRRQVAGLRDEFVMTVVAGQVTDPTHSGEVTRLVAHARATVDLELERARAQARSRGADDAMTMAAVWLTASNLVHDARFRALAFLGGAPAARAEAAAARTTSLLSHGPAAGTRDEVRAAAEHVAAAARTRTAEYLLHNRTVAIQETLHPAPAPAPGAARRCTGHGGTCTGRAVGRSALCLDCRAGTGATTSPATATAPVVPRCPGWDGTPCGRPHRHGLCVRCRAKSLPVAAGAR
;
A
#
# COMPACT_ATOMS: atom_id res chain seq x y z
N MET A 1 18.52 80.76 -12.67
CA MET A 1 17.92 80.18 -13.89
C MET A 1 16.57 79.60 -13.51
N SER A 2 15.59 79.62 -14.42
CA SER A 2 14.17 79.45 -14.09
C SER A 2 13.72 77.98 -14.00
N ALA A 3 12.53 77.78 -13.43
CA ALA A 3 11.92 76.46 -13.21
C ALA A 3 11.25 75.87 -14.47
N ALA A 4 11.02 74.55 -14.44
CA ALA A 4 9.99 73.88 -15.24
C ALA A 4 9.44 72.65 -14.48
N THR A 5 8.12 72.56 -14.35
CA THR A 5 7.41 71.39 -13.78
C THR A 5 7.07 70.35 -14.85
N ALA A 6 7.12 69.07 -14.51
CA ALA A 6 6.57 67.99 -15.34
C ALA A 6 5.78 66.99 -14.48
N THR A 7 4.45 67.05 -14.55
CA THR A 7 3.54 66.11 -13.89
C THR A 7 3.27 64.91 -14.80
N ALA A 8 3.50 63.68 -14.33
CA ALA A 8 3.19 62.45 -15.05
C ALA A 8 2.04 61.68 -14.37
N ALA A 9 1.18 61.05 -15.17
CA ALA A 9 -0.13 60.55 -14.72
C ALA A 9 -0.07 59.18 -14.01
N ARG A 10 -1.04 58.95 -13.10
CA ARG A 10 -1.33 57.62 -12.55
C ARG A 10 -2.17 56.83 -13.56
N PRO A 11 -1.77 55.62 -14.00
CA PRO A 11 -2.67 54.73 -14.73
C PRO A 11 -3.79 54.23 -13.79
N ALA A 12 -5.00 54.04 -14.34
CA ALA A 12 -6.17 53.69 -13.55
C ALA A 12 -6.15 52.21 -13.10
N THR A 13 -6.39 51.96 -11.81
CA THR A 13 -6.57 50.61 -11.26
C THR A 13 -7.96 50.08 -11.60
N ALA A 14 -8.04 49.02 -12.40
CA ALA A 14 -9.30 48.32 -12.64
C ALA A 14 -9.83 47.68 -11.34
N PRO A 15 -11.15 47.74 -11.06
CA PRO A 15 -11.72 47.14 -9.86
C PRO A 15 -11.71 45.62 -9.93
N LEU A 16 -11.08 44.97 -8.95
CA LEU A 16 -11.09 43.51 -8.81
C LEU A 16 -12.53 43.00 -8.56
N PRO A 17 -12.93 41.86 -9.13
CA PRO A 17 -14.26 41.30 -8.92
C PRO A 17 -14.47 40.89 -7.46
N ARG A 18 -15.56 41.39 -6.85
CA ARG A 18 -15.95 41.00 -5.49
C ARG A 18 -16.18 39.48 -5.43
N PRO A 19 -15.67 38.77 -4.39
CA PRO A 19 -15.99 37.36 -4.22
C PRO A 19 -17.50 37.20 -3.98
N ARG A 20 -18.16 36.38 -4.82
CA ARG A 20 -19.55 35.97 -4.56
C ARG A 20 -19.57 35.17 -3.25
N ALA A 21 -20.34 35.64 -2.27
CA ALA A 21 -20.62 34.86 -1.07
C ALA A 21 -21.34 33.57 -1.48
N ALA A 22 -20.69 32.43 -1.24
CA ALA A 22 -21.33 31.13 -1.43
C ALA A 22 -22.47 30.99 -0.42
N ARG A 23 -23.68 30.66 -0.91
CA ARG A 23 -24.78 30.25 -0.03
C ARG A 23 -24.34 29.03 0.78
N ARG A 24 -24.65 29.03 2.08
CA ARG A 24 -24.60 27.80 2.88
C ARG A 24 -25.77 26.93 2.48
N ASP A 25 -25.51 25.73 1.95
CA ASP A 25 -26.51 24.67 1.86
C ASP A 25 -26.64 23.96 3.22
N PRO A 26 -27.80 24.01 3.89
CA PRO A 26 -28.04 23.25 5.12
C PRO A 26 -28.48 21.82 4.77
N GLY A 27 -27.52 20.89 4.63
CA GLY A 27 -27.88 19.48 4.38
C GLY A 27 -26.74 18.49 4.14
N VAL A 28 -25.52 18.94 3.83
CA VAL A 28 -24.39 18.01 3.67
C VAL A 28 -23.84 17.63 5.04
N VAL A 29 -24.26 16.47 5.56
CA VAL A 29 -23.53 15.79 6.64
C VAL A 29 -22.19 15.30 6.04
N GLU A 30 -21.13 16.06 6.30
CA GLU A 30 -19.78 15.73 5.83
C GLU A 30 -19.40 14.32 6.26
N ALA A 31 -18.93 13.51 5.31
CA ALA A 31 -18.25 12.27 5.65
C ALA A 31 -16.88 12.62 6.26
N PRO A 32 -16.42 11.90 7.30
CA PRO A 32 -15.14 12.17 7.92
C PRO A 32 -13.99 12.10 6.90
N PRO A 33 -12.91 12.88 7.10
CA PRO A 33 -11.91 13.11 6.08
C PRO A 33 -11.16 11.83 5.69
N VAL A 34 -10.80 11.75 4.41
CA VAL A 34 -10.47 10.51 3.66
C VAL A 34 -9.22 9.74 4.14
N TRP A 35 -8.56 10.17 5.23
CA TRP A 35 -7.33 9.56 5.76
C TRP A 35 -7.53 8.59 6.94
N GLU A 36 -8.75 8.43 7.44
CA GLU A 36 -9.09 7.53 8.57
C GLU A 36 -9.30 6.04 8.19
N SER A 37 -8.84 5.60 7.01
CA SER A 37 -8.91 4.18 6.63
C SER A 37 -7.91 3.34 7.44
N THR A 38 -8.42 2.48 8.34
CA THR A 38 -7.65 1.54 9.18
C THR A 38 -7.00 0.37 8.42
N GLU A 39 -7.04 0.38 7.09
CA GLU A 39 -6.50 -0.64 6.19
C GLU A 39 -5.49 0.03 5.25
N ASP A 40 -4.20 -0.09 5.55
CA ASP A 40 -3.15 0.74 4.92
C ASP A 40 -2.95 0.50 3.42
N LEU A 41 -3.40 -0.66 2.91
CA LEU A 41 -3.37 -1.00 1.50
C LEU A 41 -4.67 -0.61 0.75
N ALA A 42 -5.75 -0.26 1.45
CA ALA A 42 -7.08 0.00 0.86
C ALA A 42 -7.28 1.46 0.41
N LEU A 43 -6.27 2.03 -0.24
CA LEU A 43 -6.24 3.46 -0.61
C LEU A 43 -7.34 3.83 -1.62
N THR A 44 -7.87 5.06 -1.52
CA THR A 44 -8.78 5.58 -2.56
C THR A 44 -8.02 5.79 -3.87
N GLU A 45 -8.71 5.68 -5.01
CA GLU A 45 -8.12 5.89 -6.35
C GLU A 45 -7.38 7.24 -6.46
N ARG A 46 -7.93 8.30 -5.87
CA ARG A 46 -7.29 9.63 -5.82
C ARG A 46 -6.00 9.60 -5.00
N THR A 47 -6.03 9.00 -3.81
CA THR A 47 -4.84 8.85 -2.94
C THR A 47 -3.78 8.00 -3.62
N ARG A 48 -4.17 6.86 -4.21
CA ARG A 48 -3.29 5.93 -4.92
C ARG A 48 -2.59 6.60 -6.09
N GLN A 49 -3.33 7.26 -6.99
CA GLN A 49 -2.72 8.02 -8.09
C GLN A 49 -1.82 9.16 -7.60
N ARG A 50 -2.22 9.86 -6.52
CA ARG A 50 -1.43 10.96 -5.92
C ARG A 50 -0.09 10.48 -5.37
N MET A 51 -0.06 9.32 -4.71
CA MET A 51 1.17 8.67 -4.22
C MET A 51 2.01 8.12 -5.37
N LEU A 52 1.40 7.47 -6.37
CA LEU A 52 2.13 6.95 -7.54
C LEU A 52 2.84 8.07 -8.30
N ARG A 53 2.17 9.21 -8.55
CA ARG A 53 2.79 10.38 -9.19
C ARG A 53 3.94 10.95 -8.35
N ALA A 54 3.79 10.99 -7.03
CA ALA A 54 4.85 11.45 -6.12
C ALA A 54 6.07 10.52 -6.16
N LEU A 55 5.89 9.19 -6.11
CA LEU A 55 7.01 8.26 -6.18
C LEU A 55 7.67 8.24 -7.56
N LEU A 56 6.90 8.32 -8.65
CA LEU A 56 7.49 8.40 -10.00
C LEU A 56 8.28 9.70 -10.20
N ALA A 57 7.82 10.83 -9.65
CA ALA A 57 8.59 12.07 -9.61
C ALA A 57 9.86 11.94 -8.75
N LEU A 58 9.78 11.31 -7.58
CA LEU A 58 10.92 11.09 -6.68
C LEU A 58 11.98 10.19 -7.31
N LEU A 59 11.55 9.12 -7.99
CA LEU A 59 12.41 8.14 -8.66
C LEU A 59 12.95 8.63 -10.01
N GLY A 60 12.38 9.71 -10.56
CA GLY A 60 12.85 10.43 -11.74
C GLY A 60 13.68 11.67 -11.44
N ASP A 61 13.96 11.97 -10.16
CA ASP A 61 14.85 13.07 -9.76
C ASP A 61 16.27 12.86 -10.33
N SER A 62 16.87 13.93 -10.87
CA SER A 62 18.18 13.86 -11.51
C SER A 62 19.32 13.46 -10.55
N GLY A 63 19.16 13.68 -9.25
CA GLY A 63 20.07 13.17 -8.22
C GLY A 63 20.07 11.65 -8.08
N LEU A 64 19.07 10.95 -8.63
CA LEU A 64 18.98 9.49 -8.72
C LEU A 64 19.30 8.94 -10.14
N ALA A 65 19.81 9.75 -11.05
CA ALA A 65 20.26 9.27 -12.36
C ALA A 65 21.35 8.18 -12.20
N GLY A 66 21.10 7.00 -12.79
CA GLY A 66 21.98 5.83 -12.66
C GLY A 66 21.99 5.17 -11.27
N ALA A 67 21.11 5.56 -10.34
CA ALA A 67 21.07 5.00 -8.99
C ALA A 67 20.54 3.55 -8.98
N SER A 68 21.19 2.67 -8.20
CA SER A 68 20.72 1.30 -7.98
C SER A 68 19.44 1.26 -7.14
N ASP A 69 18.67 0.17 -7.24
CA ASP A 69 17.41 0.04 -6.50
C ASP A 69 17.55 0.13 -4.98
N SER A 70 18.71 -0.27 -4.42
CA SER A 70 19.02 -0.05 -3.00
C SER A 70 19.08 1.44 -2.62
N MET A 71 19.55 2.29 -3.54
CA MET A 71 19.57 3.75 -3.36
C MET A 71 18.19 4.36 -3.60
N ARG A 72 17.50 3.94 -4.67
CA ARG A 72 16.13 4.38 -4.98
C ARG A 72 15.16 4.05 -3.84
N THR A 73 15.21 2.83 -3.32
CA THR A 73 14.43 2.38 -2.15
C THR A 73 14.81 3.14 -0.89
N ALA A 74 16.11 3.43 -0.67
CA ALA A 74 16.54 4.25 0.45
C ALA A 74 15.92 5.66 0.38
N THR A 75 15.93 6.32 -0.78
CA THR A 75 15.29 7.64 -0.93
C THR A 75 13.78 7.59 -0.71
N VAL A 76 13.09 6.53 -1.16
CA VAL A 76 11.65 6.33 -0.87
C VAL A 76 11.39 6.16 0.64
N VAL A 77 12.20 5.35 1.34
CA VAL A 77 12.12 5.17 2.80
C VAL A 77 12.35 6.49 3.53
N LEU A 78 13.38 7.24 3.14
CA LEU A 78 13.72 8.53 3.77
C LEU A 78 12.63 9.57 3.51
N ALA A 79 12.07 9.62 2.29
CA ALA A 79 10.94 10.48 1.95
C ALA A 79 9.68 10.13 2.77
N ALA A 80 9.34 8.84 2.87
CA ALA A 80 8.21 8.35 3.67
C ALA A 80 8.38 8.69 5.17
N ARG A 81 9.59 8.56 5.70
CA ARG A 81 9.94 8.87 7.10
C ARG A 81 10.21 10.36 7.38
N THR A 82 10.13 11.23 6.37
CA THR A 82 10.46 12.66 6.51
C THR A 82 9.45 13.39 7.39
N ASN A 83 9.93 14.16 8.38
CA ASN A 83 9.08 15.04 9.17
C ASN A 83 8.52 16.17 8.27
N ALA A 84 7.20 16.25 8.19
CA ALA A 84 6.49 17.18 7.29
C ALA A 84 6.78 18.67 7.52
N ALA A 85 7.26 19.05 8.73
CA ALA A 85 7.58 20.42 9.11
C ALA A 85 9.07 20.77 8.91
N THR A 86 10.00 19.89 9.29
CA THR A 86 11.45 20.17 9.21
C THR A 86 12.13 19.64 7.93
N LEU A 87 11.42 18.79 7.16
CA LEU A 87 11.95 18.04 6.01
C LEU A 87 13.20 17.19 6.30
N GLN A 88 13.36 16.79 7.56
CA GLN A 88 14.44 15.95 8.06
C GLN A 88 13.90 14.60 8.55
N VAL A 89 14.75 13.58 8.50
CA VAL A 89 14.55 12.30 9.18
C VAL A 89 15.86 11.89 9.85
N GLU A 90 15.78 11.34 11.07
CA GLU A 90 16.92 10.73 11.74
C GLU A 90 16.75 9.21 11.76
N LEU A 91 17.77 8.50 11.24
CA LEU A 91 17.87 7.04 11.18
C LEU A 91 19.33 6.61 11.21
N THR A 92 19.65 5.56 11.96
CA THR A 92 20.95 4.90 11.84
C THR A 92 21.08 4.16 10.49
N ALA A 93 22.32 3.94 10.04
CA ALA A 93 22.60 3.09 8.89
C ALA A 93 22.15 1.63 9.07
N GLY A 94 21.92 1.17 10.31
CA GLY A 94 21.35 -0.15 10.60
C GLY A 94 19.85 -0.20 10.32
N GLU A 95 19.11 0.82 10.76
CA GLU A 95 17.67 0.92 10.50
C GLU A 95 17.36 1.09 9.01
N LEU A 96 18.06 1.99 8.32
CA LEU A 96 17.92 2.16 6.87
C LEU A 96 18.25 0.84 6.12
N GLY A 97 19.21 0.05 6.63
CA GLY A 97 19.52 -1.28 6.10
C GLY A 97 18.34 -2.24 6.22
N ARG A 98 17.73 -2.35 7.41
CA ARG A 98 16.52 -3.17 7.65
C ARG A 98 15.35 -2.74 6.76
N TRP A 99 15.17 -1.45 6.54
CA TRP A 99 14.14 -0.88 5.67
C TRP A 99 14.36 -1.15 4.16
N VAL A 100 15.61 -1.24 3.72
CA VAL A 100 15.98 -1.51 2.30
C VAL A 100 16.22 -2.99 2.02
N GLY A 101 16.34 -3.83 3.06
CA GLY A 101 16.64 -5.27 2.93
C GLY A 101 18.13 -5.60 2.76
N VAL A 102 19.02 -4.68 3.12
CA VAL A 102 20.49 -4.79 2.94
C VAL A 102 21.25 -4.59 4.25
N SER A 103 22.51 -5.04 4.30
CA SER A 103 23.31 -4.92 5.52
C SER A 103 23.64 -3.46 5.89
N ARG A 104 23.84 -3.18 7.18
CA ARG A 104 24.39 -1.90 7.68
C ARG A 104 25.68 -1.52 6.94
N GLN A 105 26.54 -2.50 6.64
CA GLN A 105 27.79 -2.26 5.93
C GLN A 105 27.52 -1.77 4.49
N THR A 106 26.57 -2.38 3.79
CA THR A 106 26.11 -1.97 2.45
C THR A 106 25.57 -0.53 2.47
N VAL A 107 24.82 -0.15 3.52
CA VAL A 107 24.36 1.23 3.68
C VAL A 107 25.55 2.20 3.85
N CYS A 108 26.52 1.86 4.70
CA CYS A 108 27.68 2.71 4.95
C CYS A 108 28.63 2.84 3.73
N THR A 109 28.86 1.78 2.95
CA THR A 109 29.89 1.75 1.91
C THR A 109 29.38 1.93 0.47
N GLN A 110 28.10 1.63 0.21
CA GLN A 110 27.54 1.67 -1.14
C GLN A 110 26.36 2.64 -1.29
N VAL A 111 25.43 2.67 -0.32
CA VAL A 111 24.24 3.55 -0.38
C VAL A 111 24.63 4.98 -0.01
N ARG A 112 24.97 5.25 1.26
CA ARG A 112 25.20 6.61 1.78
C ARG A 112 26.22 7.44 0.98
N PRO A 113 27.38 6.91 0.54
CA PRO A 113 28.35 7.72 -0.20
C PRO A 113 27.86 8.13 -1.60
N ARG A 114 26.99 7.33 -2.22
CA ARG A 114 26.50 7.54 -3.59
C ARG A 114 25.12 8.20 -3.63
N LEU A 115 24.38 8.23 -2.51
CA LEU A 115 23.09 8.92 -2.38
C LEU A 115 23.22 10.45 -2.27
N GLN A 116 24.45 10.98 -2.11
CA GLN A 116 24.71 12.40 -1.80
C GLN A 116 24.22 13.39 -2.86
N SER A 117 23.95 12.94 -4.08
CA SER A 117 23.35 13.71 -5.17
C SER A 117 21.84 13.94 -5.04
N ALA A 118 21.14 13.08 -4.30
CA ALA A 118 19.68 13.17 -4.05
C ALA A 118 19.32 13.43 -2.58
N VAL A 119 20.23 13.10 -1.66
CA VAL A 119 19.97 13.11 -0.21
C VAL A 119 21.20 13.65 0.53
N ARG A 120 21.05 14.81 1.17
CA ARG A 120 22.03 15.35 2.11
C ARG A 120 22.02 14.48 3.37
N SER A 121 23.19 14.10 3.87
CA SER A 121 23.31 13.30 5.11
C SER A 121 24.40 13.82 6.04
N THR A 122 24.10 13.91 7.32
CA THR A 122 24.96 14.45 8.38
C THR A 122 24.95 13.51 9.57
N ASP A 123 26.13 13.12 10.07
CA ASP A 123 26.21 12.31 11.31
C ASP A 123 25.79 13.14 12.52
N VAL A 124 25.02 12.53 13.42
CA VAL A 124 24.52 13.14 14.66
C VAL A 124 24.71 12.17 15.83
N GLU A 125 24.85 12.67 17.05
CA GLU A 125 24.69 11.81 18.23
C GLU A 125 23.21 11.47 18.38
N ALA A 126 22.82 10.21 18.15
CA ALA A 126 21.46 9.79 18.42
C ALA A 126 21.29 9.60 19.93
N SER A 127 20.13 10.01 20.46
CA SER A 127 19.70 9.54 21.78
C SER A 127 19.69 8.01 21.80
N PRO A 128 20.29 7.36 22.81
CA PRO A 128 20.40 5.91 22.84
C PRO A 128 19.02 5.24 22.93
N ALA A 129 18.95 4.00 22.43
CA ALA A 129 17.78 3.14 22.57
C ALA A 129 17.29 3.13 24.05
N PRO A 130 16.03 3.37 24.46
CA PRO A 130 15.67 3.24 25.88
C PRO A 130 15.80 1.77 26.30
N GLY A 131 16.72 1.49 27.22
CA GLY A 131 17.12 0.12 27.60
C GLY A 131 18.44 -0.36 26.98
N ALA A 132 19.08 0.41 26.09
CA ALA A 132 20.46 0.15 25.67
C ALA A 132 21.46 0.67 26.72
N GLU A 133 22.54 -0.07 26.95
CA GLU A 133 23.69 0.44 27.70
C GLU A 133 24.27 1.71 27.03
N ARG A 134 24.98 2.55 27.79
CA ARG A 134 25.45 3.89 27.37
C ARG A 134 26.59 3.86 26.34
N GLY A 135 26.35 3.30 25.17
CA GLY A 135 27.17 3.46 23.97
C GLY A 135 26.69 4.62 23.09
N ARG A 136 27.62 5.40 22.52
CA ARG A 136 27.29 6.46 21.55
C ARG A 136 26.75 5.86 20.24
N THR A 137 25.44 5.74 20.12
CA THR A 137 24.79 5.44 18.84
C THR A 137 24.94 6.65 17.91
N ARG A 138 25.75 6.53 16.84
CA ARG A 138 25.75 7.54 15.77
C ARG A 138 24.48 7.41 14.94
N GLY A 139 23.58 8.37 15.10
CA GLY A 139 22.50 8.61 14.17
C GLY A 139 23.02 9.26 12.90
N ILE A 140 22.18 9.27 11.87
CA ILE A 140 22.42 10.05 10.67
C ILE A 140 21.13 10.83 10.43
N ARG A 141 21.25 12.14 10.31
CA ARG A 141 20.19 13.03 9.85
C ARG A 141 20.24 13.05 8.32
N TRP A 142 19.09 12.86 7.68
CA TRP A 142 18.94 12.83 6.24
C TRP A 142 17.91 13.85 5.81
N GLU A 143 18.14 14.46 4.65
CA GLU A 143 17.25 15.42 4.01
C GLU A 143 17.16 15.04 2.52
N VAL A 144 15.94 14.78 2.04
CA VAL A 144 15.70 14.40 0.64
C VAL A 144 15.56 15.68 -0.19
N GLU A 145 16.54 15.97 -1.06
CA GLU A 145 16.64 17.27 -1.71
C GLU A 145 15.47 17.54 -2.66
N ALA A 146 14.96 16.50 -3.32
CA ALA A 146 13.76 16.56 -4.14
C ALA A 146 12.51 17.06 -3.37
N LEU A 147 12.35 16.63 -2.09
CA LEU A 147 11.26 17.11 -1.23
C LEU A 147 11.50 18.55 -0.74
N ARG A 148 12.76 18.91 -0.45
CA ARG A 148 13.14 20.28 -0.05
C ARG A 148 12.83 21.27 -1.16
N ARG A 149 13.34 21.02 -2.38
CA ARG A 149 13.06 21.84 -3.56
C ARG A 149 11.56 21.94 -3.80
N ALA A 150 10.82 20.83 -3.83
CA ALA A 150 9.37 20.84 -4.04
C ALA A 150 8.56 21.63 -2.97
N ARG A 151 9.04 21.74 -1.73
CA ARG A 151 8.42 22.57 -0.69
C ARG A 151 8.75 24.05 -0.83
N HIS A 152 10.02 24.38 -1.04
CA HIS A 152 10.53 25.76 -0.95
C HIS A 152 10.52 26.50 -2.29
N GLU A 153 10.85 25.81 -3.38
CA GLU A 153 11.01 26.35 -4.74
C GLU A 153 9.91 25.84 -5.69
N GLY A 154 9.40 24.64 -5.43
CA GLY A 154 8.41 23.94 -6.25
C GLY A 154 7.03 24.61 -6.24
N ARG A 155 6.32 24.44 -7.35
CA ARG A 155 4.99 25.01 -7.58
C ARG A 155 3.94 24.39 -6.63
N LEU A 156 2.77 25.02 -6.52
CA LEU A 156 1.66 24.50 -5.70
C LEU A 156 1.11 23.15 -6.21
N ASP A 157 1.27 22.86 -7.49
CA ASP A 157 0.88 21.63 -8.20
C ASP A 157 2.00 20.56 -8.26
N ASP A 158 3.15 20.79 -7.61
CA ASP A 158 4.31 19.89 -7.63
C ASP A 158 4.00 18.51 -6.98
N PRO A 159 4.22 17.38 -7.69
CA PRO A 159 3.99 16.03 -7.16
C PRO A 159 4.71 15.72 -5.84
N LEU A 160 5.86 16.34 -5.56
CA LEU A 160 6.67 16.10 -4.37
C LEU A 160 6.32 17.04 -3.21
N ARG A 161 5.44 18.03 -3.40
CA ARG A 161 4.94 18.95 -2.36
C ARG A 161 3.92 18.30 -1.42
N LEU A 162 4.25 17.12 -0.89
CA LEU A 162 3.37 16.30 -0.05
C LEU A 162 3.00 17.02 1.27
N SER A 163 1.74 16.91 1.66
CA SER A 163 1.20 17.35 2.96
C SER A 163 1.52 16.36 4.09
N ARG A 164 1.27 16.75 5.35
CA ARG A 164 1.48 15.87 6.52
C ARG A 164 0.65 14.58 6.46
N PRO A 165 -0.66 14.59 6.09
CA PRO A 165 -1.43 13.36 5.91
C PRO A 165 -0.93 12.49 4.75
N GLU A 166 -0.44 13.09 3.66
CA GLU A 166 0.13 12.37 2.52
C GLU A 166 1.45 11.67 2.87
N LEU A 167 2.36 12.34 3.58
CA LEU A 167 3.60 11.73 4.10
C LEU A 167 3.29 10.59 5.09
N ALA A 168 2.34 10.79 6.00
CA ALA A 168 1.89 9.74 6.92
C ALA A 168 1.24 8.55 6.20
N THR A 169 0.57 8.78 5.06
CA THR A 169 -0.01 7.72 4.22
C THR A 169 1.07 6.96 3.46
N LEU A 170 2.08 7.67 2.92
CA LEU A 170 3.25 7.04 2.30
C LEU A 170 4.05 6.21 3.31
N LEU A 171 4.19 6.67 4.56
CA LEU A 171 4.83 5.91 5.63
C LEU A 171 4.10 4.59 5.89
N ARG A 172 2.79 4.62 6.21
CA ARG A 172 2.02 3.40 6.48
C ARG A 172 1.99 2.43 5.29
N LEU A 173 2.00 2.96 4.08
CA LEU A 173 2.13 2.15 2.86
C LEU A 173 3.50 1.44 2.78
N CYS A 174 4.60 2.15 3.04
CA CYS A 174 5.92 1.54 3.14
C CYS A 174 6.01 0.53 4.30
N GLU A 175 5.32 0.78 5.42
CA GLU A 175 5.23 -0.13 6.57
C GLU A 175 4.53 -1.44 6.19
N ALA A 176 3.33 -1.37 5.62
CA ALA A 176 2.56 -2.53 5.18
C ALA A 176 3.26 -3.33 4.05
N VAL A 177 3.97 -2.67 3.12
CA VAL A 177 4.63 -3.33 2.00
C VAL A 177 5.99 -3.93 2.38
N PHE A 178 6.82 -3.22 3.15
CA PHE A 178 8.20 -3.67 3.44
C PHE A 178 8.79 -3.17 4.77
N GLY A 179 7.96 -2.65 5.69
CA GLY A 179 8.41 -2.28 7.03
C GLY A 179 9.08 -3.48 7.70
N PRO A 180 10.27 -3.31 8.31
CA PRO A 180 11.01 -4.44 8.89
C PRO A 180 10.34 -5.07 10.13
N GLY A 181 9.23 -4.50 10.59
CA GLY A 181 8.63 -4.78 11.89
C GLY A 181 9.45 -4.21 13.04
N TRP A 182 8.82 -4.06 14.20
CA TRP A 182 9.48 -3.63 15.43
C TRP A 182 8.66 -3.98 16.68
N VAL A 183 9.39 -4.30 17.75
CA VAL A 183 8.83 -4.35 19.11
C VAL A 183 8.91 -2.93 19.67
N HIS A 184 7.77 -2.39 20.10
CA HIS A 184 7.65 -1.09 20.76
C HIS A 184 8.04 -1.18 22.24
N ARG A 185 8.22 -0.03 22.90
CA ARG A 185 8.59 0.05 24.33
C ARG A 185 7.52 -0.56 25.26
N ASP A 186 6.26 -0.55 24.85
CA ASP A 186 5.12 -1.14 25.58
C ASP A 186 5.00 -2.67 25.40
N GLY A 187 5.94 -3.29 24.68
CA GLY A 187 5.94 -4.71 24.32
C GLY A 187 5.00 -5.06 23.16
N SER A 188 4.26 -4.10 22.59
CA SER A 188 3.47 -4.35 21.39
C SER A 188 4.36 -4.54 20.17
N VAL A 189 3.91 -5.33 19.19
CA VAL A 189 4.68 -5.63 17.98
C VAL A 189 3.95 -5.05 16.77
N THR A 190 4.62 -4.21 16.00
CA THR A 190 4.25 -3.98 14.61
C THR A 190 4.91 -5.11 13.80
N GLU A 191 4.09 -6.01 13.25
CA GLU A 191 4.58 -7.08 12.38
C GLU A 191 5.31 -6.52 11.14
N PRO A 192 6.28 -7.25 10.56
CA PRO A 192 6.87 -6.86 9.30
C PRO A 192 5.85 -6.83 8.17
N GLY A 193 5.98 -5.87 7.26
CA GLY A 193 5.20 -5.81 6.03
C GLY A 193 5.49 -6.99 5.11
N LEU A 194 4.74 -7.07 3.99
CA LEU A 194 4.75 -8.19 3.04
C LEU A 194 6.16 -8.68 2.64
N LEU A 195 7.11 -7.76 2.42
CA LEU A 195 8.53 -8.05 2.14
C LEU A 195 9.48 -7.56 3.24
N GLY A 196 8.98 -7.30 4.45
CA GLY A 196 9.75 -6.80 5.60
C GLY A 196 10.86 -7.76 6.05
N ARG A 197 10.61 -9.07 5.96
CA ARG A 197 11.57 -10.15 6.28
C ARG A 197 12.54 -10.48 5.13
N ARG A 198 12.21 -10.10 3.88
CA ARG A 198 13.01 -10.36 2.67
C ARG A 198 14.32 -9.54 2.69
N THR A 199 15.47 -10.21 2.66
CA THR A 199 16.80 -9.55 2.68
C THR A 199 17.77 -10.15 1.66
N GLY A 200 18.86 -9.43 1.37
CA GLY A 200 19.94 -9.89 0.49
C GLY A 200 19.78 -9.48 -0.99
N GLY A 201 20.31 -10.31 -1.89
CA GLY A 201 20.30 -10.04 -3.33
C GLY A 201 18.89 -9.85 -3.88
N GLY A 202 18.66 -8.76 -4.62
CA GLY A 202 17.35 -8.40 -5.19
C GLY A 202 16.35 -7.77 -4.22
N ALA A 203 16.55 -7.85 -2.89
CA ALA A 203 15.52 -7.47 -1.91
C ALA A 203 15.03 -6.02 -2.04
N ALA A 204 15.92 -5.07 -2.33
CA ALA A 204 15.53 -3.67 -2.57
C ALA A 204 14.69 -3.51 -3.85
N THR A 205 15.08 -4.16 -4.95
CA THR A 205 14.30 -4.18 -6.20
C THR A 205 12.93 -4.81 -5.99
N ASP A 206 12.85 -5.91 -5.24
CA ASP A 206 11.60 -6.61 -4.94
C ASP A 206 10.65 -5.73 -4.12
N ARG A 207 11.18 -5.05 -3.09
CA ARG A 207 10.46 -4.07 -2.25
C ARG A 207 9.95 -2.87 -3.05
N LEU A 208 10.79 -2.29 -3.91
CA LEU A 208 10.42 -1.16 -4.77
C LEU A 208 9.36 -1.56 -5.81
N ALA A 209 9.52 -2.74 -6.41
CA ALA A 209 8.57 -3.29 -7.38
C ALA A 209 7.20 -3.52 -6.74
N LEU A 210 7.14 -4.17 -5.57
CA LEU A 210 5.86 -4.42 -4.89
C LEU A 210 5.16 -3.11 -4.51
N LEU A 211 5.89 -2.10 -4.02
CA LEU A 211 5.31 -0.79 -3.71
C LEU A 211 4.70 -0.10 -4.94
N LEU A 212 5.40 -0.14 -6.09
CA LEU A 212 4.90 0.43 -7.35
C LEU A 212 3.73 -0.39 -7.93
N LEU A 213 3.70 -1.71 -7.74
CA LEU A 213 2.60 -2.59 -8.14
C LEU A 213 1.36 -2.37 -7.26
N VAL A 214 1.51 -2.29 -5.93
CA VAL A 214 0.45 -1.89 -4.98
C VAL A 214 -0.14 -0.54 -5.38
N LEU A 215 0.70 0.45 -5.66
CA LEU A 215 0.27 1.77 -6.13
C LEU A 215 -0.28 1.77 -7.56
N SER A 216 -0.15 0.69 -8.32
CA SER A 216 -0.72 0.50 -9.67
C SER A 216 -1.95 -0.43 -9.68
N ALA A 217 -2.30 -1.04 -8.54
CA ALA A 217 -3.39 -1.98 -8.39
C ALA A 217 -4.76 -1.28 -8.26
N ARG A 218 -5.80 -1.96 -8.73
CA ARG A 218 -7.21 -1.62 -8.54
C ARG A 218 -7.75 -2.21 -7.22
N PRO A 219 -8.98 -1.87 -6.79
CA PRO A 219 -9.60 -2.45 -5.58
C PRO A 219 -9.84 -3.96 -5.59
N ASP A 220 -9.64 -4.63 -6.73
CA ASP A 220 -9.63 -6.10 -6.88
C ASP A 220 -8.19 -6.67 -6.92
N GLY A 221 -7.21 -5.88 -6.48
CA GLY A 221 -5.78 -6.20 -6.51
C GLY A 221 -5.14 -6.11 -7.90
N SER A 222 -5.90 -5.93 -9.00
CA SER A 222 -5.35 -6.07 -10.35
C SER A 222 -4.60 -4.84 -10.85
N VAL A 223 -3.40 -5.04 -11.39
CA VAL A 223 -2.57 -3.97 -11.96
C VAL A 223 -2.93 -3.75 -13.42
N ARG A 224 -3.12 -2.49 -13.82
CA ARG A 224 -3.34 -2.12 -15.24
C ARG A 224 -2.05 -2.35 -16.03
N LEU A 225 -2.02 -3.40 -16.83
CA LEU A 225 -0.89 -3.74 -17.68
C LEU A 225 -0.64 -2.68 -18.76
N CYS A 226 0.62 -2.55 -19.18
CA CYS A 226 1.01 -1.60 -20.20
C CYS A 226 0.37 -1.90 -21.58
N PRO A 227 -0.15 -0.87 -22.27
CA PRO A 227 -0.64 -1.02 -23.65
C PRO A 227 0.52 -1.11 -24.66
N GLY A 228 0.16 -1.55 -25.88
CA GLY A 228 1.06 -1.70 -27.03
C GLY A 228 1.63 -3.11 -27.20
N ALA A 229 2.47 -3.25 -28.22
CA ALA A 229 3.22 -4.48 -28.47
C ALA A 229 4.29 -4.72 -27.38
N VAL A 230 4.51 -5.99 -27.03
CA VAL A 230 5.54 -6.44 -26.08
C VAL A 230 6.21 -7.71 -26.60
N GLN A 231 7.44 -7.98 -26.19
CA GLN A 231 8.15 -9.20 -26.57
C GLN A 231 7.43 -10.44 -26.00
N ARG A 232 6.84 -11.28 -26.87
CA ARG A 232 6.01 -12.45 -26.50
C ARG A 232 6.68 -13.36 -25.46
N ARG A 233 8.01 -13.54 -25.54
CA ARG A 233 8.83 -14.36 -24.61
C ARG A 233 8.80 -13.95 -23.13
N TYR A 234 8.45 -12.69 -22.81
CA TYR A 234 8.39 -12.19 -21.42
C TYR A 234 6.98 -11.85 -20.95
N GLY A 235 6.05 -11.56 -21.87
CA GLY A 235 4.65 -11.26 -21.56
C GLY A 235 4.40 -9.83 -21.05
N ARG A 236 3.13 -9.48 -20.88
CA ARG A 236 2.69 -8.10 -20.54
C ARG A 236 2.95 -7.76 -19.07
N ALA A 237 2.87 -8.74 -18.16
CA ALA A 237 3.17 -8.54 -16.74
C ALA A 237 4.63 -8.11 -16.51
N ALA A 238 5.58 -8.83 -17.12
CA ALA A 238 7.00 -8.53 -17.04
C ALA A 238 7.37 -7.19 -17.69
N ALA A 239 6.77 -6.87 -18.85
CA ALA A 239 6.95 -5.57 -19.49
C ALA A 239 6.41 -4.41 -18.64
N THR A 240 5.32 -4.61 -17.91
CA THR A 240 4.73 -3.61 -17.01
C THR A 240 5.63 -3.37 -15.80
N THR A 241 6.08 -4.44 -15.14
CA THR A 241 7.00 -4.36 -13.99
C THR A 241 8.34 -3.74 -14.40
N GLY A 242 8.84 -4.08 -15.59
CA GLY A 242 10.03 -3.45 -16.19
C GLY A 242 9.88 -1.94 -16.37
N ARG A 243 8.79 -1.48 -17.01
CA ARG A 243 8.53 -0.03 -17.18
C ARG A 243 8.37 0.71 -15.86
N LEU A 244 7.73 0.11 -14.84
CA LEU A 244 7.63 0.70 -13.50
C LEU A 244 8.99 0.84 -12.81
N LEU A 245 9.87 -0.16 -12.93
CA LEU A 245 11.22 -0.11 -12.38
C LEU A 245 12.18 0.74 -13.21
N GLY A 246 11.90 1.02 -14.48
CA GLY A 246 12.85 1.64 -15.42
C GLY A 246 13.86 0.65 -16.02
N CYS A 247 13.53 -0.64 -16.07
CA CYS A 247 14.39 -1.70 -16.60
C CYS A 247 13.74 -2.49 -17.75
N GLN A 248 14.51 -3.33 -18.44
CA GLN A 248 13.99 -4.18 -19.52
C GLN A 248 13.03 -5.26 -18.98
N ALA A 249 12.16 -5.76 -19.86
CA ALA A 249 11.17 -6.80 -19.54
C ALA A 249 11.79 -8.11 -19.01
N ALA A 250 13.04 -8.44 -19.36
CA ALA A 250 13.76 -9.57 -18.78
C ALA A 250 14.00 -9.38 -17.26
N GLY A 251 14.43 -8.19 -16.84
CA GLY A 251 14.57 -7.84 -15.42
C GLY A 251 13.22 -7.79 -14.70
N GLY A 252 12.21 -7.20 -15.35
CA GLY A 252 10.83 -7.20 -14.84
C GLY A 252 10.26 -8.62 -14.65
N ARG A 253 10.62 -9.57 -15.51
CA ARG A 253 10.27 -10.99 -15.36
C ARG A 253 10.97 -11.60 -14.14
N ALA A 254 12.30 -11.47 -14.04
CA ALA A 254 13.06 -12.03 -12.92
C ALA A 254 12.64 -11.46 -11.54
N VAL A 255 12.15 -10.23 -11.49
CA VAL A 255 11.53 -9.65 -10.28
C VAL A 255 10.16 -10.29 -10.00
N LEU A 256 9.29 -10.41 -11.01
CA LEU A 256 8.00 -11.09 -10.84
C LEU A 256 8.14 -12.57 -10.43
N GLU A 257 9.11 -13.30 -10.96
CA GLU A 257 9.38 -14.69 -10.58
C GLU A 257 9.68 -14.80 -9.07
N ARG A 258 10.38 -13.81 -8.47
CA ARG A 258 10.56 -13.74 -7.02
C ARG A 258 9.31 -13.28 -6.27
N LEU A 259 8.59 -12.27 -6.77
CA LEU A 259 7.36 -11.78 -6.11
C LEU A 259 6.22 -12.83 -6.11
N VAL A 260 6.19 -13.71 -7.09
CA VAL A 260 5.30 -14.88 -7.12
C VAL A 260 5.77 -15.97 -6.14
N ALA A 261 7.09 -16.23 -6.05
CA ALA A 261 7.65 -17.20 -5.10
C ALA A 261 7.47 -16.77 -3.63
N GLU A 262 7.51 -15.47 -3.34
CA GLU A 262 7.21 -14.89 -2.02
C GLU A 262 5.69 -14.77 -1.76
N GLY A 263 4.83 -15.18 -2.70
CA GLY A 263 3.36 -15.17 -2.56
C GLY A 263 2.69 -13.79 -2.58
N VAL A 264 3.45 -12.71 -2.81
CA VAL A 264 2.96 -11.32 -2.75
C VAL A 264 2.35 -10.82 -4.07
N VAL A 265 2.48 -11.59 -5.16
CA VAL A 265 1.88 -11.33 -6.47
C VAL A 265 1.33 -12.63 -7.06
N GLU A 266 0.12 -12.59 -7.61
CA GLU A 266 -0.49 -13.67 -8.40
C GLU A 266 -0.43 -13.32 -9.90
N LEU A 267 -0.26 -14.34 -10.76
CA LEU A 267 -0.35 -14.23 -12.23
C LEU A 267 -1.44 -15.17 -12.80
N PRO A 268 -2.74 -14.94 -12.52
CA PRO A 268 -3.82 -15.73 -13.11
C PRO A 268 -3.84 -15.58 -14.64
N GLY A 269 -3.68 -16.72 -15.33
CA GLY A 269 -3.47 -16.78 -16.79
C GLY A 269 -2.00 -16.70 -17.22
N GLY A 270 -1.04 -16.81 -16.29
CA GLY A 270 0.39 -16.86 -16.58
C GLY A 270 0.98 -15.54 -17.06
N TRP A 271 2.14 -15.59 -17.73
CA TRP A 271 2.95 -14.42 -18.09
C TRP A 271 2.31 -13.45 -19.09
N GLN A 272 1.39 -13.94 -19.94
CA GLN A 272 0.54 -13.10 -20.80
C GLN A 272 -0.74 -12.61 -20.09
N GLY A 273 -1.13 -13.25 -18.98
CA GLY A 273 -2.37 -13.00 -18.24
C GLY A 273 -2.34 -11.78 -17.33
N ARG A 274 -3.23 -11.79 -16.33
CA ARG A 274 -3.49 -10.66 -15.41
C ARG A 274 -2.47 -10.68 -14.27
N LEU A 275 -2.01 -9.51 -13.83
CA LEU A 275 -1.16 -9.34 -12.64
C LEU A 275 -2.05 -8.85 -11.48
N VAL A 276 -2.04 -9.56 -10.36
CA VAL A 276 -2.85 -9.27 -9.17
C VAL A 276 -1.96 -9.19 -7.92
N VAL A 277 -2.22 -8.24 -7.04
CA VAL A 277 -1.60 -8.11 -5.72
C VAL A 277 -2.63 -8.51 -4.66
N PRO A 278 -2.54 -9.72 -4.05
CA PRO A 278 -3.56 -10.26 -3.14
C PRO A 278 -3.89 -9.32 -1.98
N ALA A 279 -2.86 -8.84 -1.28
CA ALA A 279 -3.03 -8.01 -0.09
C ALA A 279 -3.83 -6.71 -0.34
N VAL A 280 -3.87 -6.20 -1.58
CA VAL A 280 -4.69 -5.04 -1.95
C VAL A 280 -6.16 -5.42 -2.16
N ARG A 281 -6.43 -6.52 -2.87
CA ARG A 281 -7.78 -7.13 -2.99
C ARG A 281 -8.36 -7.34 -1.60
N ASP A 282 -7.61 -8.05 -0.76
CA ASP A 282 -8.06 -8.51 0.54
C ASP A 282 -8.28 -7.33 1.51
N ALA A 283 -7.44 -6.28 1.47
CA ALA A 283 -7.65 -5.06 2.24
C ALA A 283 -8.90 -4.28 1.81
N HIS A 284 -9.16 -4.19 0.49
CA HIS A 284 -10.41 -3.61 -0.01
C HIS A 284 -11.63 -4.50 0.29
N GLU A 285 -11.48 -5.80 0.52
CA GLU A 285 -12.55 -6.69 1.00
C GLU A 285 -12.83 -6.52 2.49
N ARG A 286 -11.80 -6.40 3.33
CA ARG A 286 -11.96 -6.04 4.75
C ARG A 286 -12.61 -4.66 4.91
N LEU A 287 -12.16 -3.65 4.16
CA LEU A 287 -12.78 -2.31 4.16
C LEU A 287 -14.24 -2.33 3.67
N ARG A 288 -14.57 -3.11 2.63
CA ARG A 288 -15.96 -3.32 2.17
C ARG A 288 -16.80 -4.03 3.23
N SER A 289 -16.23 -4.97 3.98
CA SER A 289 -16.92 -5.75 5.01
C SER A 289 -17.19 -4.93 6.27
N ALA A 290 -16.19 -4.19 6.77
CA ALA A 290 -16.34 -3.26 7.90
C ALA A 290 -17.45 -2.23 7.64
N ARG A 291 -17.51 -1.67 6.42
CA ARG A 291 -18.57 -0.73 6.01
C ARG A 291 -19.97 -1.34 5.93
N ARG A 292 -20.10 -2.67 5.77
CA ARG A 292 -21.38 -3.38 5.87
C ARG A 292 -21.80 -3.59 7.33
N VAL A 293 -20.85 -3.95 8.20
CA VAL A 293 -21.08 -4.13 9.65
C VAL A 293 -21.43 -2.81 10.34
N GLN A 294 -20.84 -1.68 9.92
CA GLN A 294 -21.11 -0.35 10.48
C GLN A 294 -22.46 0.28 10.05
N GLY A 295 -23.29 -0.42 9.27
CA GLY A 295 -24.74 -0.19 9.23
C GLY A 295 -25.24 1.22 8.87
N ARG A 296 -24.64 1.93 7.90
CA ARG A 296 -25.22 3.22 7.43
C ARG A 296 -26.56 2.96 6.71
N PRO A 297 -27.68 3.57 7.14
CA PRO A 297 -29.01 3.26 6.60
C PRO A 297 -29.17 3.81 5.17
N GLY A 298 -28.93 2.97 4.18
CA GLY A 298 -29.17 3.24 2.75
C GLY A 298 -30.66 3.22 2.36
N GLY A 299 -31.54 3.72 3.23
CA GLY A 299 -32.97 3.84 2.95
C GLY A 299 -33.22 4.89 1.87
N ARG A 300 -33.84 4.49 0.76
CA ARG A 300 -34.26 5.41 -0.30
C ARG A 300 -35.48 6.22 0.16
N PHE A 301 -35.25 7.31 0.88
CA PHE A 301 -36.28 8.32 1.08
C PHE A 301 -36.63 8.98 -0.25
N PHE A 302 -37.82 8.69 -0.77
CA PHE A 302 -38.47 9.55 -1.74
C PHE A 302 -38.92 10.82 -1.01
N ALA A 303 -38.34 11.96 -1.34
CA ALA A 303 -38.90 13.25 -0.97
C ALA A 303 -40.15 13.51 -1.85
N PRO A 304 -41.32 13.82 -1.26
CA PRO A 304 -42.47 14.29 -2.04
C PRO A 304 -42.12 15.58 -2.80
N ARG A 305 -42.65 15.75 -4.01
CA ARG A 305 -42.62 17.05 -4.71
C ARG A 305 -43.43 18.07 -3.91
N PRO A 306 -42.89 19.26 -3.60
CA PRO A 306 -43.73 20.42 -3.33
C PRO A 306 -44.53 20.75 -4.60
N SER A 307 -45.84 20.94 -4.45
CA SER A 307 -46.72 21.48 -5.49
C SER A 307 -46.61 23.01 -5.59
N ASP A 308 -47.15 23.60 -6.65
CA ASP A 308 -47.08 25.03 -6.92
C ASP A 308 -47.62 25.92 -5.78
N GLY A 309 -46.94 27.05 -5.57
CA GLY A 309 -47.36 28.14 -4.69
C GLY A 309 -47.03 29.48 -5.35
N SER A 310 -48.03 30.11 -5.96
CA SER A 310 -47.87 31.28 -6.85
C SER A 310 -48.13 32.61 -6.14
N VAL A 311 -47.14 33.52 -6.20
CA VAL A 311 -47.23 34.95 -5.82
C VAL A 311 -46.17 35.74 -6.64
N PRO A 312 -46.31 37.05 -6.87
CA PRO A 312 -46.37 37.53 -8.25
C PRO A 312 -45.20 38.41 -8.73
N ARG A 313 -45.28 38.75 -10.04
CA ARG A 313 -44.64 39.88 -10.75
C ARG A 313 -44.46 41.13 -9.85
N ASP A 314 -43.46 42.00 -10.08
CA ASP A 314 -43.45 42.78 -11.33
C ASP A 314 -42.13 43.50 -11.73
N GLN A 315 -42.15 44.04 -12.96
CA GLN A 315 -41.35 45.17 -13.50
C GLN A 315 -39.81 45.03 -13.72
N ILE A 316 -39.45 44.67 -14.95
CA ILE A 316 -38.31 45.22 -15.71
C ILE A 316 -38.79 45.59 -17.13
N PRO A 317 -38.56 46.83 -17.60
CA PRO A 317 -38.44 47.11 -19.04
C PRO A 317 -37.31 48.12 -19.38
N PRO A 318 -36.93 48.34 -20.67
CA PRO A 318 -37.05 47.45 -21.84
C PRO A 318 -35.84 47.48 -22.85
N GLN A 319 -35.97 46.74 -23.97
CA GLN A 319 -35.22 46.80 -25.26
C GLN A 319 -33.77 46.23 -25.31
N ALA A 320 -33.36 45.27 -26.17
CA ALA A 320 -33.92 44.54 -27.35
C ALA A 320 -33.99 45.32 -28.69
N PRO A 321 -34.09 44.67 -29.89
CA PRO A 321 -34.07 43.24 -30.26
C PRO A 321 -32.65 42.79 -30.75
N SER A 322 -32.30 42.05 -31.83
CA SER A 322 -32.89 41.32 -33.01
C SER A 322 -31.75 40.47 -33.68
N VAL A 323 -31.86 39.54 -34.65
CA VAL A 323 -32.94 39.01 -35.54
C VAL A 323 -32.74 37.49 -35.90
N THR A 324 -33.73 36.96 -36.64
CA THR A 324 -33.95 35.78 -37.54
C THR A 324 -32.85 35.41 -38.60
N SER A 325 -32.86 34.28 -39.36
CA SER A 325 -33.68 33.02 -39.43
C SER A 325 -33.10 31.99 -40.45
N GLU A 326 -33.58 30.72 -40.40
CA GLU A 326 -33.84 29.76 -41.54
C GLU A 326 -32.67 29.31 -42.49
N SER A 327 -32.79 28.30 -43.39
CA SER A 327 -33.49 26.98 -43.37
C SER A 327 -33.02 26.04 -44.53
N GLN A 328 -32.93 24.72 -44.28
CA GLN A 328 -33.07 23.53 -45.17
C GLN A 328 -32.36 23.35 -46.56
N VAL A 329 -31.77 22.14 -46.73
CA VAL A 329 -31.87 21.15 -47.88
C VAL A 329 -31.64 21.67 -49.33
N THR A 330 -30.71 21.15 -50.16
CA THR A 330 -30.70 19.82 -50.85
C THR A 330 -29.28 19.25 -51.11
N GLY A 331 -29.17 18.05 -51.74
CA GLY A 331 -27.90 17.46 -52.21
C GLY A 331 -27.93 17.02 -53.69
N GLY A 332 -26.83 16.42 -54.17
CA GLY A 332 -26.67 15.88 -55.54
C GLY A 332 -25.41 15.01 -55.66
N GLN A 333 -25.35 14.15 -56.68
CA GLN A 333 -24.25 13.20 -56.92
C GLN A 333 -23.44 13.57 -58.17
N ASP A 334 -22.18 13.16 -58.25
CA ASP A 334 -21.67 12.11 -59.18
C ASP A 334 -20.13 12.17 -59.35
N ALA A 335 -19.56 11.09 -59.90
CA ALA A 335 -18.12 10.92 -60.22
C ALA A 335 -17.93 10.89 -61.78
N PRO A 336 -16.86 10.36 -62.45
CA PRO A 336 -15.85 9.37 -62.04
C PRO A 336 -14.40 9.62 -62.56
N ALA A 337 -13.61 8.54 -62.66
CA ALA A 337 -12.40 8.34 -63.49
C ALA A 337 -11.07 9.00 -63.03
N GLU A 338 -9.89 8.39 -63.19
CA GLU A 338 -9.53 6.96 -63.47
C GLU A 338 -8.05 6.68 -63.12
N ALA A 339 -7.72 5.42 -62.79
CA ALA A 339 -6.39 4.79 -62.97
C ALA A 339 -6.49 3.28 -62.63
N ASP A 340 -6.30 2.41 -63.64
CA ASP A 340 -6.45 0.95 -63.55
C ASP A 340 -5.09 0.20 -63.74
N PHE A 341 -5.15 -1.12 -63.96
CA PHE A 341 -4.10 -2.14 -64.19
C PHE A 341 -3.60 -2.85 -62.91
N GLY A 342 -3.98 -4.11 -62.62
CA GLY A 342 -5.02 -4.99 -63.20
C GLY A 342 -4.54 -6.41 -63.54
N SER A 343 -5.48 -7.36 -63.64
CA SER A 343 -5.37 -8.72 -64.25
C SER A 343 -4.46 -9.76 -63.57
N ASP A 344 -4.69 -11.09 -63.56
CA ASP A 344 -5.87 -12.01 -63.59
C ASP A 344 -5.32 -13.42 -63.19
N GLY A 345 -6.09 -14.46 -62.83
CA GLY A 345 -7.53 -14.60 -62.57
C GLY A 345 -7.96 -16.08 -62.50
N SER A 346 -9.17 -16.33 -61.98
CA SER A 346 -10.06 -17.48 -62.28
C SER A 346 -9.84 -18.92 -61.72
N VAL A 347 -10.98 -19.51 -61.30
CA VAL A 347 -11.41 -20.95 -61.19
C VAL A 347 -10.84 -21.88 -60.08
N SER A 348 -11.76 -22.70 -59.54
CA SER A 348 -11.59 -23.77 -58.54
C SER A 348 -11.22 -25.13 -59.14
N LEU A 349 -10.72 -26.08 -58.32
CA LEU A 349 -11.29 -27.44 -58.12
C LEU A 349 -10.49 -28.28 -57.08
N HIS A 350 -10.94 -29.51 -56.82
CA HIS A 350 -10.30 -30.55 -55.97
C HIS A 350 -9.13 -31.24 -56.73
N ALA A 351 -8.33 -32.20 -56.22
CA ALA A 351 -8.50 -33.15 -55.10
C ALA A 351 -7.18 -33.82 -54.62
N GLU A 352 -7.29 -34.63 -53.56
CA GLU A 352 -6.58 -35.90 -53.29
C GLU A 352 -5.07 -35.99 -52.94
N HIS A 353 -4.68 -37.22 -52.56
CA HIS A 353 -3.46 -37.68 -51.86
C HIS A 353 -2.31 -38.01 -52.87
N ALA A 354 -1.11 -38.51 -52.56
CA ALA A 354 -0.45 -39.20 -51.43
C ALA A 354 1.11 -39.02 -51.61
N PRO A 355 2.08 -39.90 -51.17
CA PRO A 355 2.04 -41.05 -50.25
C PRO A 355 3.21 -41.11 -49.21
N GLU A 356 3.14 -42.15 -48.37
CA GLU A 356 4.20 -43.00 -47.78
C GLU A 356 5.57 -42.44 -47.36
N ALA A 357 5.88 -42.67 -46.07
CA ALA A 357 7.13 -43.32 -45.65
C ALA A 357 6.90 -44.08 -44.33
N GLU A 358 6.97 -45.42 -44.37
CA GLU A 358 7.25 -46.27 -43.20
C GLU A 358 8.78 -46.16 -42.87
N ASP A 359 9.37 -46.67 -41.78
CA ASP A 359 9.08 -47.91 -41.05
C ASP A 359 9.83 -47.95 -39.68
N VAL A 360 9.63 -49.03 -38.91
CA VAL A 360 10.43 -49.54 -37.77
C VAL A 360 10.40 -48.75 -36.44
N VAL A 361 9.27 -48.93 -35.75
CA VAL A 361 9.17 -49.50 -34.38
C VAL A 361 10.49 -49.85 -33.65
N ASP A 362 10.62 -49.39 -32.40
CA ASP A 362 11.05 -50.25 -31.28
C ASP A 362 10.38 -49.77 -29.97
N GLY A 363 10.13 -50.64 -28.99
CA GLY A 363 9.21 -50.33 -27.90
C GLY A 363 9.33 -51.14 -26.61
N ALA A 364 8.51 -50.78 -25.62
CA ALA A 364 8.24 -51.56 -24.41
C ALA A 364 6.89 -51.12 -23.79
N ASP A 365 6.07 -52.08 -23.36
CA ASP A 365 4.84 -51.83 -22.62
C ASP A 365 5.10 -51.31 -21.19
N ASP A 366 4.12 -50.60 -20.63
CA ASP A 366 3.53 -51.09 -19.37
C ASP A 366 2.05 -50.69 -19.24
N GLY A 367 1.22 -51.62 -18.73
CA GLY A 367 -0.21 -51.62 -19.01
C GLY A 367 -1.12 -51.06 -17.90
N CYS A 368 -1.98 -50.08 -18.23
CA CYS A 368 -3.18 -49.74 -17.45
C CYS A 368 -4.31 -49.12 -18.29
N GLY A 369 -4.80 -49.88 -19.27
CA GLY A 369 -5.96 -49.48 -20.09
C GLY A 369 -7.27 -49.56 -19.30
N CYS A 370 -7.79 -48.42 -18.85
CA CYS A 370 -9.12 -48.28 -18.24
C CYS A 370 -9.83 -47.00 -18.70
N SER A 371 -10.02 -46.86 -20.01
CA SER A 371 -10.89 -45.85 -20.60
C SER A 371 -12.36 -46.13 -20.22
N GLY A 372 -12.95 -45.27 -19.40
CA GLY A 372 -14.39 -45.27 -19.16
C GLY A 372 -15.15 -44.76 -20.38
N SER A 373 -15.37 -45.62 -21.37
CA SER A 373 -16.19 -45.32 -22.54
C SER A 373 -17.64 -45.07 -22.13
N ALA A 374 -18.20 -43.97 -22.63
CA ALA A 374 -19.65 -43.84 -22.69
C ALA A 374 -20.15 -44.87 -23.70
N VAL A 375 -21.14 -45.67 -23.30
CA VAL A 375 -21.80 -46.61 -24.21
C VAL A 375 -22.96 -45.88 -24.86
N ASP A 376 -22.76 -45.40 -26.09
CA ASP A 376 -23.86 -45.02 -26.96
C ASP A 376 -24.63 -46.30 -27.36
N GLY A 377 -25.90 -46.36 -26.97
CA GLY A 377 -26.74 -47.54 -27.20
C GLY A 377 -28.15 -47.34 -26.63
N GLU A 378 -29.13 -47.25 -27.51
CA GLU A 378 -30.54 -47.18 -27.12
C GLU A 378 -31.03 -48.54 -26.61
N GLY A 379 -31.29 -48.67 -25.30
CA GLY A 379 -31.84 -49.91 -24.77
C GLY A 379 -32.10 -49.92 -23.26
N GLY A 380 -33.32 -50.30 -22.87
CA GLY A 380 -33.64 -50.89 -21.57
C GLY A 380 -33.33 -50.08 -20.31
N ARG A 381 -34.30 -49.32 -19.79
CA ARG A 381 -34.23 -48.75 -18.42
C ARG A 381 -33.99 -49.86 -17.39
N ARG A 382 -32.90 -49.78 -16.62
CA ARG A 382 -32.80 -50.51 -15.33
C ARG A 382 -33.64 -49.80 -14.27
N GLY A 383 -34.24 -50.59 -13.37
CA GLY A 383 -35.30 -50.14 -12.47
C GLY A 383 -34.88 -49.12 -11.40
N ASP A 384 -35.87 -48.39 -10.89
CA ASP A 384 -35.72 -47.40 -9.82
C ASP A 384 -35.28 -48.04 -8.48
N ALA A 385 -34.14 -47.60 -7.94
CA ALA A 385 -33.82 -47.71 -6.52
C ALA A 385 -34.08 -46.34 -5.86
N ARG A 386 -35.31 -46.12 -5.37
CA ARG A 386 -35.73 -44.86 -4.71
C ARG A 386 -36.01 -45.05 -3.22
N GLY A 387 -35.68 -44.01 -2.45
CA GLY A 387 -36.40 -43.67 -1.22
C GLY A 387 -35.52 -43.51 0.02
N ARG A 388 -35.35 -42.25 0.48
CA ARG A 388 -35.17 -41.75 1.88
C ARG A 388 -34.39 -40.42 1.96
N GLU A 389 -34.82 -39.39 1.23
CA GLU A 389 -34.43 -37.97 1.49
C GLU A 389 -35.63 -37.01 1.29
N ASP A 390 -36.85 -37.45 1.65
CA ASP A 390 -38.09 -36.65 1.58
C ASP A 390 -39.06 -37.07 2.71
N GLN A 391 -38.65 -36.91 3.97
CA GLN A 391 -39.55 -37.05 5.13
C GLN A 391 -39.25 -35.97 6.17
N HIS A 392 -40.20 -35.05 6.37
CA HIS A 392 -40.28 -34.23 7.57
C HIS A 392 -40.73 -35.11 8.75
N ALA A 393 -40.24 -34.78 9.96
CA ALA A 393 -40.48 -35.59 11.15
C ALA A 393 -41.77 -35.18 11.89
N ASP A 394 -42.91 -35.72 11.46
CA ASP A 394 -44.09 -35.78 12.31
C ASP A 394 -43.88 -36.83 13.42
N ARG A 395 -44.27 -36.52 14.67
CA ARG A 395 -43.86 -37.30 15.85
C ARG A 395 -44.99 -37.49 16.86
N HIS A 396 -45.82 -38.51 16.60
CA HIS A 396 -46.86 -39.03 17.47
C HIS A 396 -46.81 -40.58 17.41
N GLN A 397 -47.17 -41.37 18.44
CA GLN A 397 -47.40 -41.10 19.87
C GLN A 397 -47.54 -42.46 20.59
N ALA A 398 -47.13 -42.54 21.88
CA ALA A 398 -47.46 -43.61 22.84
C ALA A 398 -46.83 -43.26 24.22
N ASP A 399 -47.34 -43.67 25.39
CA ASP A 399 -48.72 -43.85 25.88
C ASP A 399 -48.63 -44.17 27.38
N ALA A 400 -49.40 -43.50 28.26
CA ALA A 400 -49.63 -43.90 29.67
C ALA A 400 -50.73 -43.07 30.37
N ASP A 401 -51.86 -43.74 30.64
CA ASP A 401 -52.80 -43.62 31.79
C ASP A 401 -53.33 -42.28 32.39
N VAL A 402 -54.67 -42.25 32.48
CA VAL A 402 -55.52 -41.93 33.68
C VAL A 402 -55.36 -40.51 34.28
N THR A 403 -56.40 -39.64 34.30
CA THR A 403 -57.68 -39.83 35.02
C THR A 403 -58.83 -38.97 34.46
N THR A 404 -60.08 -39.25 34.86
CA THR A 404 -61.34 -38.59 34.45
C THR A 404 -61.67 -37.27 35.17
N ALA A 405 -62.30 -36.31 34.47
CA ALA A 405 -63.69 -35.83 34.72
C ALA A 405 -63.96 -34.39 34.20
N GLY A 406 -65.20 -34.11 33.77
CA GLY A 406 -65.77 -32.76 33.74
C GLY A 406 -65.88 -32.06 32.36
N ALA A 407 -67.12 -31.75 31.97
CA ALA A 407 -67.53 -30.79 30.93
C ALA A 407 -68.80 -30.08 31.45
N PRO A 408 -69.32 -28.97 30.86
CA PRO A 408 -68.92 -28.31 29.61
C PRO A 408 -68.67 -26.79 29.75
N GLY A 409 -68.24 -26.12 28.66
CA GLY A 409 -68.29 -24.66 28.56
C GLY A 409 -67.42 -24.04 27.45
N GLU A 410 -68.08 -23.33 26.52
CA GLU A 410 -67.67 -22.14 25.74
C GLU A 410 -66.27 -22.05 25.07
N GLY A 411 -66.24 -21.52 23.83
CA GLY A 411 -65.05 -21.44 22.97
C GLY A 411 -64.37 -20.05 22.91
N PRO A 412 -63.13 -19.97 22.40
CA PRO A 412 -62.36 -18.72 22.35
C PRO A 412 -62.74 -17.79 21.19
N LEU A 413 -62.58 -16.49 21.44
CA LEU A 413 -63.04 -15.38 20.59
C LEU A 413 -62.22 -15.17 19.31
N ARG A 414 -62.89 -14.64 18.27
CA ARG A 414 -62.23 -14.04 17.09
C ARG A 414 -61.72 -12.63 17.40
N GLY A 415 -60.61 -12.25 16.76
CA GLY A 415 -60.23 -10.86 16.50
C GLY A 415 -60.21 -10.63 14.99
N GLU A 416 -60.83 -9.56 14.50
CA GLU A 416 -61.17 -9.41 13.09
C GLU A 416 -60.12 -8.65 12.27
N GLN A 417 -60.11 -8.90 10.96
CA GLN A 417 -59.25 -8.25 9.97
C GLN A 417 -60.15 -7.42 9.02
N PRO A 418 -60.01 -6.08 8.97
CA PRO A 418 -60.93 -5.24 8.20
C PRO A 418 -60.70 -5.35 6.68
N GLN A 419 -61.80 -5.44 5.95
CA GLN A 419 -61.88 -5.50 4.48
C GLN A 419 -62.65 -4.26 3.96
N PRO A 420 -62.13 -3.51 2.98
CA PRO A 420 -62.87 -2.44 2.31
C PRO A 420 -63.58 -2.95 1.04
N ASP A 421 -64.87 -2.67 0.91
CA ASP A 421 -65.71 -3.09 -0.23
C ASP A 421 -66.34 -1.90 -0.98
N ILE A 422 -66.41 -2.05 -2.31
CA ILE A 422 -67.44 -1.51 -3.25
C ILE A 422 -67.53 0.03 -3.47
N SER A 423 -67.68 0.41 -4.74
CA SER A 423 -67.77 1.79 -5.27
C SER A 423 -69.20 2.37 -5.28
N PRO A 424 -69.40 3.67 -5.65
CA PRO A 424 -70.02 3.89 -6.98
C PRO A 424 -69.67 5.20 -7.76
N ALA A 425 -69.29 5.02 -9.03
CA ALA A 425 -69.81 5.63 -10.28
C ALA A 425 -69.98 7.17 -10.54
N LYS A 426 -69.68 7.54 -11.81
CA LYS A 426 -70.04 8.77 -12.59
C LYS A 426 -69.24 10.07 -12.26
N THR A 427 -68.90 10.98 -13.20
CA THR A 427 -69.20 11.15 -14.65
C THR A 427 -68.18 12.04 -15.38
N SER A 428 -67.99 11.89 -16.72
CA SER A 428 -67.73 12.97 -17.74
C SER A 428 -66.42 13.83 -17.65
N ASN A 429 -65.68 14.24 -18.70
CA ASN A 429 -65.74 14.01 -20.16
C ASN A 429 -64.39 14.37 -20.90
N ASN A 430 -64.08 13.65 -21.99
CA ASN A 430 -63.39 14.00 -23.25
C ASN A 430 -62.02 14.74 -23.38
N GLY A 431 -61.22 14.25 -24.38
CA GLY A 431 -60.04 14.87 -25.03
C GLY A 431 -58.72 14.13 -24.73
N GLY A 432 -57.96 13.50 -25.63
CA GLY A 432 -57.77 13.65 -27.10
C GLY A 432 -56.35 14.22 -27.37
N SER A 433 -55.43 13.66 -28.17
CA SER A 433 -55.44 12.51 -29.10
C SER A 433 -54.01 11.99 -29.39
N SER A 434 -53.88 10.74 -29.91
CA SER A 434 -52.84 10.20 -30.84
C SER A 434 -51.33 10.34 -30.50
N SER A 435 -50.37 9.51 -30.95
CA SER A 435 -50.25 8.39 -31.92
C SER A 435 -48.87 7.70 -31.69
N SER A 436 -48.54 6.47 -32.12
CA SER A 436 -49.26 5.38 -32.82
C SER A 436 -48.41 4.10 -32.90
N GLY A 437 -49.03 2.92 -32.89
CA GLY A 437 -48.46 1.66 -33.39
C GLY A 437 -47.84 0.75 -32.31
N ARG A 438 -48.14 -0.56 -32.25
CA ARG A 438 -49.02 -1.37 -33.11
C ARG A 438 -49.54 -2.57 -32.31
N ASP A 439 -50.83 -2.58 -31.97
CA ASP A 439 -51.40 -3.56 -31.05
C ASP A 439 -51.64 -4.95 -31.66
N VAL A 440 -51.52 -5.97 -30.82
CA VAL A 440 -51.99 -7.35 -31.04
C VAL A 440 -52.87 -7.74 -29.84
N PRO A 441 -54.05 -8.38 -30.04
CA PRO A 441 -54.99 -8.62 -28.93
C PRO A 441 -54.41 -9.47 -27.78
N ALA A 442 -54.58 -8.97 -26.54
CA ALA A 442 -53.94 -9.46 -25.33
C ALA A 442 -54.48 -10.82 -24.78
N TRP A 443 -55.07 -11.68 -25.61
CA TRP A 443 -55.61 -12.99 -25.21
C TRP A 443 -54.86 -14.19 -25.79
N ALA A 444 -53.85 -13.97 -26.65
CA ALA A 444 -53.01 -15.03 -27.22
C ALA A 444 -51.65 -15.21 -26.52
N GLY A 445 -51.31 -14.36 -25.55
CA GLY A 445 -50.03 -14.39 -24.84
C GLY A 445 -50.10 -15.13 -23.51
N GLY A 446 -49.40 -16.26 -23.39
CA GLY A 446 -49.11 -16.89 -22.09
C GLY A 446 -48.20 -16.00 -21.20
N PRO A 447 -47.98 -16.36 -19.92
CA PRO A 447 -47.18 -15.56 -18.99
C PRO A 447 -45.70 -15.48 -19.43
N GLN A 448 -45.35 -14.40 -20.12
CA GLN A 448 -44.03 -14.20 -20.73
C GLN A 448 -42.92 -14.11 -19.67
N ILE A 449 -41.71 -14.51 -20.08
CA ILE A 449 -40.49 -14.27 -19.29
C ILE A 449 -40.12 -12.78 -19.42
N PRO A 450 -39.77 -12.07 -18.32
CA PRO A 450 -39.27 -10.70 -18.39
C PRO A 450 -38.03 -10.57 -19.28
N GLY A 451 -37.96 -9.52 -20.11
CA GLY A 451 -36.89 -9.33 -21.10
C GLY A 451 -35.47 -9.36 -20.54
N ASP A 452 -35.28 -8.92 -19.28
CA ASP A 452 -33.99 -8.94 -18.57
C ASP A 452 -33.59 -10.33 -18.04
N LEU A 453 -34.41 -11.35 -18.26
CA LEU A 453 -34.23 -12.72 -17.80
C LEU A 453 -34.34 -13.78 -18.90
N LEU A 454 -34.66 -13.41 -20.15
CA LEU A 454 -34.92 -14.35 -21.26
C LEU A 454 -33.77 -15.36 -21.42
N LEU A 455 -32.55 -14.89 -21.66
CA LEU A 455 -31.37 -15.74 -21.88
C LEU A 455 -30.96 -16.56 -20.65
N ALA A 456 -31.52 -16.27 -19.47
CA ALA A 456 -31.28 -17.00 -18.23
C ALA A 456 -32.36 -18.04 -17.91
N LEU A 457 -33.53 -17.99 -18.58
CA LEU A 457 -34.70 -18.82 -18.28
C LEU A 457 -35.26 -19.59 -19.48
N ASP A 458 -34.77 -19.32 -20.70
CA ASP A 458 -35.17 -19.93 -21.97
C ASP A 458 -35.32 -21.47 -21.90
N GLY A 459 -34.23 -22.19 -21.63
CA GLY A 459 -34.24 -23.67 -21.53
C GLY A 459 -35.02 -24.23 -20.33
N ILE A 460 -35.56 -23.37 -19.45
CA ILE A 460 -36.51 -23.76 -18.39
C ILE A 460 -37.89 -23.08 -18.51
N GLU A 461 -38.25 -22.54 -19.68
CA GLU A 461 -39.55 -21.93 -19.94
C GLU A 461 -40.75 -22.84 -19.56
N PRO A 462 -40.72 -24.18 -19.76
CA PRO A 462 -41.79 -25.07 -19.30
C PRO A 462 -42.01 -25.03 -17.77
N LEU A 463 -40.97 -24.74 -16.99
CA LEU A 463 -41.09 -24.52 -15.54
C LEU A 463 -41.57 -23.11 -15.20
N TRP A 464 -41.21 -22.10 -16.01
CA TRP A 464 -41.71 -20.73 -15.85
C TRP A 464 -43.22 -20.65 -16.10
N ARG A 465 -43.72 -21.24 -17.19
CA ARG A 465 -45.16 -21.30 -17.53
C ARG A 465 -46.02 -21.93 -16.41
N ARG A 466 -45.44 -22.84 -15.62
CA ARG A 466 -46.10 -23.48 -14.46
C ARG A 466 -46.22 -22.58 -13.22
N LEU A 467 -45.55 -21.43 -13.18
CA LEU A 467 -45.78 -20.41 -12.16
C LEU A 467 -47.06 -19.63 -12.50
N THR A 468 -48.18 -20.01 -11.90
CA THR A 468 -49.50 -19.42 -12.20
C THR A 468 -49.75 -18.06 -11.53
N SER A 469 -49.15 -17.80 -10.37
CA SER A 469 -49.34 -16.55 -9.60
C SER A 469 -48.17 -15.57 -9.76
N ASP A 470 -48.48 -14.28 -9.83
CA ASP A 470 -47.46 -13.22 -9.99
C ASP A 470 -46.54 -13.08 -8.78
N GLY A 471 -47.02 -13.41 -7.58
CA GLY A 471 -46.16 -13.51 -6.39
C GLY A 471 -45.06 -14.57 -6.55
N ALA A 472 -45.39 -15.75 -7.10
CA ALA A 472 -44.40 -16.79 -7.36
C ALA A 472 -43.42 -16.38 -8.48
N ARG A 473 -43.92 -15.77 -9.57
CA ARG A 473 -43.09 -15.21 -10.65
C ARG A 473 -42.13 -14.14 -10.12
N ALA A 474 -42.60 -13.23 -9.25
CA ALA A 474 -41.77 -12.19 -8.65
C ALA A 474 -40.67 -12.74 -7.74
N VAL A 475 -40.98 -13.78 -6.93
CA VAL A 475 -39.98 -14.48 -6.10
C VAL A 475 -38.94 -15.20 -6.95
N ALA A 476 -39.36 -15.92 -8.00
CA ALA A 476 -38.46 -16.57 -8.95
C ALA A 476 -37.55 -15.55 -9.66
N ALA A 477 -38.13 -14.53 -10.28
CA ALA A 477 -37.40 -13.47 -10.97
C ALA A 477 -36.40 -12.76 -10.05
N ARG A 478 -36.76 -12.49 -8.79
CA ARG A 478 -35.82 -11.90 -7.82
C ARG A 478 -34.66 -12.83 -7.50
N ALA A 479 -34.90 -14.12 -7.27
CA ALA A 479 -33.84 -15.09 -7.00
C ALA A 479 -32.87 -15.20 -8.18
N VAL A 480 -33.38 -15.19 -9.42
CA VAL A 480 -32.57 -15.21 -10.64
C VAL A 480 -31.77 -13.92 -10.78
N ARG A 481 -32.37 -12.72 -10.59
CA ARG A 481 -31.66 -11.42 -10.60
C ARG A 481 -30.56 -11.32 -9.52
N ASP A 482 -30.78 -11.91 -8.35
CA ASP A 482 -29.78 -11.95 -7.28
C ASP A 482 -28.57 -12.85 -7.66
N GLU A 483 -28.79 -13.91 -8.43
CA GLU A 483 -27.73 -14.80 -8.92
C GLU A 483 -27.06 -14.28 -10.20
N LEU A 484 -27.79 -13.63 -11.10
CA LEU A 484 -27.23 -12.95 -12.28
C LEU A 484 -26.23 -11.87 -11.87
N ARG A 485 -26.51 -11.10 -10.81
CA ARG A 485 -25.55 -10.15 -10.26
C ARG A 485 -24.28 -10.84 -9.74
N ARG A 486 -24.42 -11.97 -9.03
CA ARG A 486 -23.28 -12.79 -8.58
C ARG A 486 -22.51 -13.47 -9.72
N ALA A 487 -23.14 -13.69 -10.88
CA ALA A 487 -22.48 -14.19 -12.08
C ALA A 487 -21.77 -13.06 -12.86
N ALA A 488 -22.37 -11.87 -12.94
CA ALA A 488 -21.78 -10.69 -13.58
C ALA A 488 -20.49 -10.22 -12.88
N ASP A 489 -20.39 -10.35 -11.56
CA ASP A 489 -19.16 -10.12 -10.78
C ASP A 489 -18.03 -11.13 -11.09
N VAL A 490 -18.30 -12.20 -11.85
CA VAL A 490 -17.46 -13.40 -11.98
C VAL A 490 -17.09 -13.74 -13.43
N VAL A 491 -17.95 -13.43 -14.41
CA VAL A 491 -17.63 -13.58 -15.84
C VAL A 491 -16.65 -12.50 -16.31
N ALA A 492 -15.73 -12.87 -17.19
CA ALA A 492 -14.83 -11.90 -17.83
C ALA A 492 -15.54 -11.25 -19.03
N ALA A 493 -15.70 -9.94 -18.98
CA ALA A 493 -16.32 -9.12 -20.02
C ALA A 493 -15.65 -7.73 -20.09
N ASP A 494 -15.66 -7.10 -21.26
CA ASP A 494 -15.09 -5.78 -21.50
C ASP A 494 -16.10 -4.63 -21.26
N SER A 495 -17.42 -4.91 -21.28
CA SER A 495 -18.48 -3.95 -20.93
C SER A 495 -19.48 -4.50 -19.89
N PRO A 496 -20.22 -3.62 -19.18
CA PRO A 496 -21.29 -4.05 -18.26
C PRO A 496 -22.47 -4.72 -18.97
N GLU A 497 -22.81 -4.34 -20.21
CA GLU A 497 -23.86 -5.02 -20.98
C GLU A 497 -23.42 -6.45 -21.31
N GLN A 498 -22.19 -6.62 -21.82
CA GLN A 498 -21.61 -7.93 -22.11
C GLN A 498 -21.49 -8.79 -20.85
N ALA A 499 -21.19 -8.20 -19.69
CA ALA A 499 -21.18 -8.91 -18.41
C ALA A 499 -22.58 -9.42 -18.02
N ALA A 500 -23.63 -8.64 -18.25
CA ALA A 500 -25.02 -9.03 -17.98
C ALA A 500 -25.51 -10.11 -18.96
N GLU A 501 -25.17 -10.02 -20.24
CA GLU A 501 -25.49 -11.03 -21.25
C GLU A 501 -24.77 -12.36 -20.97
N LEU A 502 -23.45 -12.33 -20.73
CA LEU A 502 -22.67 -13.51 -20.37
C LEU A 502 -23.12 -14.12 -19.03
N ALA A 503 -23.56 -13.30 -18.07
CA ALA A 503 -24.18 -13.80 -16.84
C ALA A 503 -25.48 -14.56 -17.12
N GLN A 504 -26.37 -14.05 -17.99
CA GLN A 504 -27.58 -14.78 -18.39
C GLN A 504 -27.23 -16.09 -19.09
N LEU A 505 -26.35 -16.06 -20.11
CA LEU A 505 -25.89 -17.25 -20.83
C LEU A 505 -25.15 -18.27 -19.95
N VAL A 506 -24.62 -17.86 -18.80
CA VAL A 506 -24.05 -18.76 -17.78
C VAL A 506 -25.13 -19.36 -16.88
N ILE A 507 -26.14 -18.59 -16.49
CA ILE A 507 -27.22 -19.06 -15.63
C ILE A 507 -28.20 -19.96 -16.38
N GLY A 508 -28.55 -19.66 -17.64
CA GLY A 508 -29.32 -20.56 -18.50
C GLY A 508 -28.65 -21.94 -18.60
N ARG A 509 -27.42 -21.99 -19.14
CA ARG A 509 -26.64 -23.24 -19.24
C ARG A 509 -26.45 -23.99 -17.92
N ARG A 510 -26.40 -23.31 -16.76
CA ARG A 510 -26.43 -23.95 -15.43
C ARG A 510 -27.77 -24.64 -15.17
N LEU A 511 -28.87 -23.94 -15.39
CA LEU A 511 -30.23 -24.42 -15.13
C LEU A 511 -30.59 -25.57 -16.08
N ASP A 512 -30.30 -25.44 -17.38
CA ASP A 512 -30.57 -26.45 -18.41
C ASP A 512 -29.82 -27.75 -18.11
N ARG A 513 -28.50 -27.65 -17.83
CA ARG A 513 -27.66 -28.79 -17.41
C ARG A 513 -28.23 -29.49 -16.18
N ARG A 514 -28.72 -28.73 -15.20
CA ARG A 514 -29.28 -29.28 -13.94
C ARG A 514 -30.68 -29.85 -14.12
N LEU A 515 -31.46 -29.35 -15.08
CA LEU A 515 -32.76 -29.90 -15.44
C LEU A 515 -32.61 -31.20 -16.25
N ALA A 516 -31.67 -31.25 -17.20
CA ALA A 516 -31.29 -32.46 -17.92
C ALA A 516 -30.81 -33.56 -16.96
N MET A 517 -29.89 -33.25 -16.03
CA MET A 517 -29.45 -34.20 -14.98
C MET A 517 -30.57 -34.67 -14.04
N GLN A 518 -31.69 -33.96 -13.95
CA GLN A 518 -32.86 -34.38 -13.17
C GLN A 518 -33.83 -35.26 -13.99
N GLY A 519 -33.69 -35.32 -15.31
CA GLY A 519 -34.60 -36.02 -16.21
C GLY A 519 -35.79 -35.16 -16.67
N GLY A 520 -35.60 -33.85 -16.85
CA GLY A 520 -36.56 -32.95 -17.49
C GLY A 520 -37.58 -32.27 -16.54
N PRO A 521 -38.44 -31.40 -17.09
CA PRO A 521 -39.36 -30.54 -16.32
C PRO A 521 -40.39 -31.31 -15.49
N GLU A 522 -40.85 -32.47 -15.96
CA GLU A 522 -41.84 -33.31 -15.26
C GLU A 522 -41.33 -33.83 -13.90
N ARG A 523 -40.01 -33.89 -13.71
CA ARG A 523 -39.40 -34.33 -12.43
C ARG A 523 -39.14 -33.18 -11.46
N VAL A 524 -39.55 -31.95 -11.79
CA VAL A 524 -39.59 -30.81 -10.87
C VAL A 524 -41.02 -30.63 -10.36
N ARG A 525 -41.25 -30.85 -9.05
CA ARG A 525 -42.57 -30.65 -8.42
C ARG A 525 -42.77 -29.19 -8.01
N ASP A 526 -41.95 -28.68 -7.10
CA ASP A 526 -41.87 -27.26 -6.74
C ASP A 526 -40.75 -26.58 -7.54
N VAL A 527 -41.12 -25.59 -8.36
CA VAL A 527 -40.21 -24.80 -9.19
C VAL A 527 -39.41 -23.79 -8.34
N ILE A 528 -40.00 -23.23 -7.28
CA ILE A 528 -39.34 -22.22 -6.43
C ILE A 528 -38.31 -22.90 -5.52
N GLY A 529 -38.67 -23.99 -4.86
CA GLY A 529 -37.76 -24.84 -4.09
C GLY A 529 -36.64 -25.39 -4.97
N TRP A 530 -36.95 -25.88 -6.17
CA TRP A 530 -35.92 -26.33 -7.12
C TRP A 530 -34.94 -25.21 -7.49
N LEU A 531 -35.43 -24.03 -7.89
CA LEU A 531 -34.57 -22.88 -8.18
C LEU A 531 -33.69 -22.49 -6.99
N ARG A 532 -34.23 -22.47 -5.77
CA ARG A 532 -33.53 -22.01 -4.56
C ARG A 532 -32.59 -23.04 -3.93
N ALA A 533 -32.81 -24.34 -4.14
CA ALA A 533 -31.98 -25.41 -3.55
C ALA A 533 -31.04 -26.11 -4.55
N ARG A 534 -31.42 -26.17 -5.84
CA ARG A 534 -30.71 -26.97 -6.86
C ARG A 534 -30.33 -26.18 -8.11
N GLY A 535 -31.26 -25.43 -8.68
CA GLY A 535 -31.06 -24.67 -9.92
C GLY A 535 -29.99 -23.59 -9.79
N LEU A 536 -30.25 -22.58 -8.96
CA LEU A 536 -29.38 -21.40 -8.82
C LEU A 536 -28.13 -21.59 -7.94
N PRO A 537 -28.16 -22.27 -6.76
CA PRO A 537 -27.02 -22.33 -5.85
C PRO A 537 -25.76 -22.91 -6.50
N ARG A 538 -24.62 -22.24 -6.29
CA ARG A 538 -23.33 -22.69 -6.81
C ARG A 538 -22.78 -23.85 -5.99
N ARG A 539 -22.16 -24.82 -6.66
CA ARG A 539 -21.74 -26.10 -6.03
C ARG A 539 -20.28 -26.46 -6.36
N GLY A 540 -19.57 -26.96 -5.34
CA GLY A 540 -18.45 -27.88 -5.51
C GLY A 540 -17.08 -27.31 -5.91
N CYS A 541 -16.67 -26.12 -5.46
CA CYS A 541 -15.29 -25.65 -5.59
C CYS A 541 -14.95 -24.53 -4.59
N SER A 542 -13.65 -24.30 -4.34
CA SER A 542 -13.14 -23.08 -3.69
C SER A 542 -12.78 -21.95 -4.69
N ASP A 543 -12.73 -22.24 -6.00
CA ASP A 543 -12.59 -21.19 -7.03
C ASP A 543 -13.93 -20.46 -7.23
N PRO A 544 -14.02 -19.13 -6.98
CA PRO A 544 -15.25 -18.36 -7.13
C PRO A 544 -15.70 -18.21 -8.59
N ARG A 545 -15.02 -18.82 -9.58
CA ARG A 545 -15.43 -18.93 -10.99
C ARG A 545 -15.86 -20.34 -11.40
N CYS A 546 -15.87 -21.33 -10.50
CA CYS A 546 -16.29 -22.69 -10.82
C CYS A 546 -17.77 -22.97 -10.45
N ASP A 547 -18.45 -23.85 -11.19
CA ASP A 547 -19.76 -24.39 -10.85
C ASP A 547 -19.95 -25.81 -11.44
N ASP A 548 -20.09 -26.82 -10.57
CA ASP A 548 -20.03 -28.25 -10.90
C ASP A 548 -18.80 -28.64 -11.76
N GLY A 549 -17.62 -28.13 -11.40
CA GLY A 549 -16.36 -28.46 -12.09
C GLY A 549 -16.12 -27.73 -13.41
N VAL A 550 -17.00 -26.83 -13.84
CA VAL A 550 -16.87 -26.00 -15.06
C VAL A 550 -16.57 -24.55 -14.70
N LEU A 551 -15.69 -23.89 -15.47
CA LEU A 551 -15.37 -22.47 -15.32
C LEU A 551 -16.43 -21.58 -16.00
N LEU A 552 -17.05 -20.72 -15.21
CA LEU A 552 -18.01 -19.72 -15.69
C LEU A 552 -17.33 -18.73 -16.64
N GLY A 553 -18.02 -18.37 -17.74
CA GLY A 553 -17.48 -17.58 -18.84
C GLY A 553 -16.66 -18.39 -19.86
N ALA A 554 -15.76 -19.27 -19.41
CA ALA A 554 -14.86 -20.02 -20.30
C ALA A 554 -15.38 -21.39 -20.77
N GLY A 555 -16.34 -22.01 -20.05
CA GLY A 555 -16.91 -23.33 -20.39
C GLY A 555 -15.97 -24.53 -20.19
N GLY A 556 -14.66 -24.31 -20.06
CA GLY A 556 -13.67 -25.37 -19.81
C GLY A 556 -13.73 -25.97 -18.39
N LYS A 557 -13.08 -27.12 -18.22
CA LYS A 557 -12.91 -27.81 -16.92
C LYS A 557 -12.13 -26.92 -15.95
N CYS A 558 -12.56 -26.88 -14.69
CA CYS A 558 -11.84 -26.18 -13.62
C CYS A 558 -10.61 -26.99 -13.18
N THR A 559 -9.43 -26.37 -13.19
CA THR A 559 -8.16 -26.97 -12.77
C THR A 559 -8.25 -27.49 -11.34
N ASN A 560 -8.63 -26.63 -10.37
CA ASN A 560 -8.78 -26.99 -8.95
C ASN A 560 -9.70 -28.23 -8.73
N CYS A 561 -10.84 -28.32 -9.43
CA CYS A 561 -11.68 -29.53 -9.37
C CYS A 561 -11.03 -30.76 -10.03
N SER A 562 -10.24 -30.55 -11.08
CA SER A 562 -9.47 -31.61 -11.77
C SER A 562 -8.30 -32.11 -10.92
N ASP A 563 -7.66 -31.21 -10.17
CA ASP A 563 -6.56 -31.47 -9.24
C ASP A 563 -7.07 -32.22 -8.01
N VAL A 564 -8.16 -31.76 -7.39
CA VAL A 564 -8.84 -32.48 -6.29
C VAL A 564 -9.33 -33.86 -6.76
N ALA A 565 -9.84 -33.99 -7.98
CA ALA A 565 -10.20 -35.28 -8.55
C ALA A 565 -8.96 -36.14 -8.88
N GLY A 566 -7.84 -35.54 -9.27
CA GLY A 566 -6.55 -36.22 -9.50
C GLY A 566 -5.95 -36.76 -8.20
N PHE A 567 -5.92 -35.94 -7.15
CA PHE A 567 -5.53 -36.34 -5.80
C PHE A 567 -6.39 -37.49 -5.29
N ARG A 568 -7.72 -37.39 -5.39
CA ARG A 568 -8.64 -38.47 -4.99
C ARG A 568 -8.47 -39.75 -5.81
N ARG A 569 -8.18 -39.65 -7.11
CA ARG A 569 -7.81 -40.83 -7.94
C ARG A 569 -6.50 -41.45 -7.46
N GLY A 570 -5.44 -40.66 -7.25
CA GLY A 570 -4.16 -41.17 -6.74
C GLY A 570 -4.28 -41.82 -5.36
N GLN A 571 -4.99 -41.16 -4.43
CA GLN A 571 -5.30 -41.69 -3.10
C GLN A 571 -6.08 -43.02 -3.18
N ARG A 572 -7.04 -43.13 -4.10
CA ARG A 572 -7.76 -44.38 -4.38
C ARG A 572 -6.84 -45.45 -4.97
N CYS A 573 -6.02 -45.15 -5.98
CA CYS A 573 -5.06 -46.10 -6.56
C CYS A 573 -4.05 -46.63 -5.52
N VAL A 574 -3.58 -45.78 -4.61
CA VAL A 574 -2.69 -46.18 -3.51
C VAL A 574 -3.40 -47.13 -2.54
N ILE A 575 -4.66 -46.86 -2.19
CA ILE A 575 -5.46 -47.75 -1.32
C ILE A 575 -5.78 -49.07 -2.04
N GLU A 576 -6.16 -49.03 -3.31
CA GLU A 576 -6.44 -50.23 -4.12
C GLU A 576 -5.19 -51.11 -4.28
N ALA A 577 -4.01 -50.51 -4.48
CA ALA A 577 -2.74 -51.23 -4.54
C ALA A 577 -2.35 -51.84 -3.18
N ALA A 578 -2.51 -51.10 -2.08
CA ALA A 578 -2.25 -51.62 -0.73
C ALA A 578 -3.19 -52.79 -0.40
N VAL A 579 -4.49 -52.65 -0.67
CA VAL A 579 -5.49 -53.71 -0.47
C VAL A 579 -5.21 -54.93 -1.37
N ALA A 580 -4.73 -54.73 -2.60
CA ALA A 580 -4.34 -55.83 -3.48
C ALA A 580 -3.07 -56.56 -3.01
N ALA A 581 -2.12 -55.86 -2.38
CA ALA A 581 -0.90 -56.45 -1.83
C ALA A 581 -1.12 -57.15 -0.47
N GLU A 582 -1.99 -56.60 0.38
CA GLU A 582 -2.34 -57.17 1.69
C GLU A 582 -3.33 -58.35 1.59
N LEU A 583 -4.17 -58.39 0.55
CA LEU A 583 -5.18 -59.43 0.34
C LEU A 583 -5.05 -60.06 -1.07
N PRO A 584 -3.94 -60.76 -1.38
CA PRO A 584 -3.67 -61.29 -2.72
C PRO A 584 -4.73 -62.32 -3.17
N ASP A 585 -5.10 -63.23 -2.27
CA ASP A 585 -6.04 -64.34 -2.52
C ASP A 585 -7.52 -63.92 -2.50
N ALA A 586 -7.83 -62.69 -2.06
CA ALA A 586 -9.21 -62.24 -1.88
C ALA A 586 -9.90 -61.96 -3.22
N THR A 587 -11.22 -62.20 -3.29
CA THR A 587 -12.01 -61.94 -4.50
C THR A 587 -12.02 -60.45 -4.86
N GLY A 588 -12.26 -60.16 -6.14
CA GLY A 588 -12.42 -58.78 -6.61
C GLY A 588 -13.61 -58.06 -5.97
N THR A 589 -14.54 -58.76 -5.33
CA THR A 589 -15.62 -58.19 -4.51
C THR A 589 -15.12 -57.77 -3.11
N GLU A 590 -14.36 -58.62 -2.44
CA GLU A 590 -13.82 -58.33 -1.09
C GLU A 590 -12.79 -57.19 -1.13
N ARG A 591 -11.90 -57.18 -2.13
CA ARG A 591 -10.93 -56.09 -2.32
C ARG A 591 -11.60 -54.74 -2.62
N ARG A 592 -12.76 -54.73 -3.29
CA ARG A 592 -13.57 -53.51 -3.48
C ARG A 592 -14.19 -53.04 -2.16
N ALA A 593 -14.82 -53.95 -1.40
CA ALA A 593 -15.42 -53.61 -0.11
C ALA A 593 -14.37 -53.06 0.89
N GLU A 594 -13.18 -53.66 0.95
CA GLU A 594 -12.09 -53.18 1.81
C GLU A 594 -11.53 -51.83 1.35
N THR A 595 -11.36 -51.63 0.04
CA THR A 595 -11.00 -50.33 -0.54
C THR A 595 -11.98 -49.23 -0.13
N GLU A 596 -13.29 -49.50 -0.21
CA GLU A 596 -14.33 -48.54 0.19
C GLU A 596 -14.33 -48.26 1.70
N ARG A 597 -14.10 -49.28 2.55
CA ARG A 597 -13.91 -49.10 4.01
C ARG A 597 -12.73 -48.16 4.31
N ARG A 598 -11.56 -48.40 3.68
CA ARG A 598 -10.35 -47.59 3.90
C ARG A 598 -10.51 -46.15 3.38
N LEU A 599 -11.11 -45.96 2.20
CA LEU A 599 -11.43 -44.64 1.67
C LEU A 599 -12.37 -43.86 2.59
N HIS A 600 -13.41 -44.51 3.13
CA HIS A 600 -14.35 -43.88 4.06
C HIS A 600 -13.65 -43.47 5.37
N ALA A 601 -12.84 -44.35 5.96
CA ALA A 601 -12.06 -44.05 7.16
C ALA A 601 -11.10 -42.86 6.97
N GLN A 602 -10.39 -42.82 5.84
CA GLN A 602 -9.45 -41.73 5.53
C GLN A 602 -10.16 -40.38 5.35
N VAL A 603 -11.27 -40.34 4.59
CA VAL A 603 -12.06 -39.11 4.41
C VAL A 603 -12.60 -38.59 5.75
N THR A 604 -13.03 -39.47 6.64
CA THR A 604 -13.48 -39.10 7.99
C THR A 604 -12.33 -38.56 8.85
N ALA A 605 -11.12 -39.13 8.76
CA ALA A 605 -9.93 -38.62 9.45
C ALA A 605 -9.49 -37.24 8.93
N ASP A 606 -9.46 -37.05 7.61
CA ASP A 606 -9.10 -35.78 6.95
C ASP A 606 -10.09 -34.65 7.34
N ALA A 607 -11.39 -34.96 7.42
CA ALA A 607 -12.42 -34.04 7.88
C ALA A 607 -12.25 -33.65 9.37
N ALA A 608 -12.02 -34.63 10.24
CA ALA A 608 -11.79 -34.39 11.67
C ALA A 608 -10.53 -33.53 11.91
N GLU A 609 -9.44 -33.79 11.18
CA GLU A 609 -8.22 -33.00 11.27
C GLU A 609 -8.42 -31.56 10.78
N THR A 610 -9.19 -31.36 9.71
CA THR A 610 -9.57 -30.02 9.23
C THR A 610 -10.32 -29.22 10.29
N ILE A 611 -11.26 -29.85 11.01
CA ILE A 611 -11.99 -29.23 12.12
C ILE A 611 -11.03 -28.83 13.26
N ARG A 612 -10.11 -29.72 13.66
CA ARG A 612 -9.12 -29.43 14.72
C ARG A 612 -8.22 -28.25 14.38
N ARG A 613 -7.82 -28.10 13.11
CA ARG A 613 -7.03 -26.94 12.64
C ARG A 613 -7.83 -25.65 12.78
N HIS A 614 -9.06 -25.60 12.26
CA HIS A 614 -9.91 -24.41 12.38
C HIS A 614 -10.22 -24.01 13.84
N GLN A 615 -10.36 -24.98 14.75
CA GLN A 615 -10.50 -24.72 16.19
C GLN A 615 -9.24 -24.08 16.79
N ARG A 616 -8.06 -24.63 16.50
CA ARG A 616 -6.76 -24.08 16.96
C ARG A 616 -6.52 -22.67 16.40
N ASP A 617 -6.80 -22.46 15.11
CA ASP A 617 -6.67 -21.15 14.47
C ASP A 617 -7.64 -20.13 15.07
N ALA A 618 -8.82 -20.55 15.55
CA ALA A 618 -9.77 -19.68 16.25
C ALA A 618 -9.28 -19.33 17.67
N GLN A 619 -8.73 -20.29 18.42
CA GLN A 619 -8.13 -20.05 19.74
C GLN A 619 -6.98 -19.05 19.68
N LEU A 620 -6.01 -19.27 18.78
CA LEU A 620 -4.86 -18.37 18.59
C LEU A 620 -5.28 -16.93 18.23
N ARG A 621 -6.33 -16.76 17.41
CA ARG A 621 -6.89 -15.43 17.09
C ARG A 621 -7.56 -14.78 18.30
N ALA A 622 -8.29 -15.54 19.11
CA ALA A 622 -8.92 -15.02 20.33
C ALA A 622 -7.88 -14.60 21.38
N GLU A 623 -6.82 -15.38 21.56
CA GLU A 623 -5.69 -15.06 22.45
C GLU A 623 -4.95 -13.78 22.01
N GLN A 624 -4.66 -13.65 20.71
CA GLN A 624 -4.07 -12.43 20.15
C GLN A 624 -4.98 -11.21 20.36
N GLN A 625 -6.28 -11.34 20.08
CA GLN A 625 -7.26 -10.26 20.30
C GLN A 625 -7.32 -9.87 21.79
N ALA A 626 -7.30 -10.82 22.72
CA ALA A 626 -7.26 -10.55 24.15
C ALA A 626 -5.96 -9.86 24.58
N MET A 627 -4.81 -10.20 24.00
CA MET A 627 -3.53 -9.51 24.22
C MET A 627 -3.61 -8.05 23.75
N TYR A 628 -4.06 -7.82 22.51
CA TYR A 628 -4.19 -6.47 21.95
C TYR A 628 -5.20 -5.60 22.72
N ALA A 629 -6.32 -6.17 23.15
CA ALA A 629 -7.30 -5.47 23.99
C ALA A 629 -6.69 -5.03 25.33
N ARG A 630 -5.94 -5.91 26.01
CA ARG A 630 -5.22 -5.57 27.25
C ARG A 630 -4.16 -4.47 27.04
N ALA A 631 -3.44 -4.50 25.92
CA ALA A 631 -2.45 -3.46 25.58
C ALA A 631 -3.10 -2.12 25.20
N ALA A 632 -4.27 -2.13 24.55
CA ALA A 632 -5.06 -0.94 24.28
C ALA A 632 -5.60 -0.32 25.58
N ALA A 633 -6.15 -1.14 26.49
CA ALA A 633 -6.68 -0.68 27.78
C ALA A 633 -5.61 -0.02 28.66
N ARG A 634 -4.39 -0.59 28.74
CA ARG A 634 -3.27 0.04 29.47
C ARG A 634 -2.92 1.41 28.90
N ARG A 635 -2.76 1.53 27.57
CA ARG A 635 -2.42 2.81 26.92
C ARG A 635 -3.52 3.85 27.05
N ALA A 636 -4.79 3.44 27.11
CA ALA A 636 -5.90 4.36 27.40
C ALA A 636 -5.78 4.92 28.83
N ALA A 637 -5.58 4.06 29.84
CA ALA A 637 -5.40 4.47 31.23
C ALA A 637 -4.12 5.32 31.44
N GLU A 638 -3.02 4.99 30.77
CA GLU A 638 -1.77 5.79 30.77
C GLU A 638 -1.99 7.18 30.14
N ALA A 639 -2.75 7.26 29.03
CA ALA A 639 -3.07 8.53 28.39
C ALA A 639 -4.04 9.39 29.22
N GLU A 640 -5.03 8.77 29.88
CA GLU A 640 -5.96 9.42 30.80
C GLU A 640 -5.23 9.96 32.04
N ALA A 641 -4.37 9.14 32.66
CA ALA A 641 -3.52 9.56 33.78
C ALA A 641 -2.56 10.70 33.39
N GLN A 642 -1.98 10.66 32.19
CA GLN A 642 -1.17 11.77 31.68
C GLN A 642 -2.01 13.04 31.48
N GLN A 643 -3.20 12.94 30.86
CA GLN A 643 -4.08 14.08 30.63
C GLN A 643 -4.52 14.75 31.94
N ALA A 644 -4.81 13.96 32.97
CA ALA A 644 -5.18 14.45 34.30
C ALA A 644 -4.11 15.32 34.98
N LEU A 645 -2.83 15.21 34.58
CA LEU A 645 -1.75 16.00 35.17
C LEU A 645 -1.98 17.52 34.98
N PRO A 646 -1.86 18.32 36.05
CA PRO A 646 -1.94 19.78 35.95
C PRO A 646 -0.73 20.35 35.21
N CYS A 647 -0.84 21.59 34.76
CA CYS A 647 0.26 22.28 34.09
C CYS A 647 1.40 22.65 35.08
N GLU A 648 2.62 22.21 34.79
CA GLU A 648 3.84 22.51 35.57
C GLU A 648 4.01 24.02 35.88
N ASP A 649 3.73 24.88 34.89
CA ASP A 649 4.00 26.33 34.98
C ASP A 649 2.88 27.15 35.63
N CYS A 650 1.65 26.63 35.76
CA CYS A 650 0.50 27.42 36.23
C CYS A 650 -0.59 26.66 36.98
N GLY A 651 -0.41 25.37 37.27
CA GLY A 651 -1.35 24.55 38.04
C GLY A 651 -2.68 24.22 37.35
N ALA A 652 -2.93 24.71 36.13
CA ALA A 652 -4.18 24.46 35.41
C ALA A 652 -4.45 22.95 35.28
N PRO A 653 -5.62 22.43 35.70
CA PRO A 653 -5.91 21.00 35.68
C PRO A 653 -6.06 20.45 34.25
N GLY A 654 -6.07 19.11 34.10
CA GLY A 654 -6.41 18.44 32.84
C GLY A 654 -5.49 18.83 31.66
N SER A 655 -4.24 19.16 31.93
CA SER A 655 -3.36 19.87 31.00
C SER A 655 -2.24 19.00 30.42
N GLY A 656 -2.22 17.68 30.67
CA GLY A 656 -1.19 16.79 30.11
C GLY A 656 0.23 17.04 30.63
N GLY A 657 0.38 17.83 31.70
CA GLY A 657 1.65 18.40 32.18
C GLY A 657 1.96 19.83 31.69
N LEU A 658 1.44 20.27 30.54
CA LEU A 658 1.61 21.64 30.03
C LEU A 658 0.40 22.14 29.23
N CYS A 659 -0.30 23.15 29.75
CA CYS A 659 -1.37 23.81 29.01
C CYS A 659 -0.82 24.58 27.80
N GLY A 660 -1.66 24.79 26.78
CA GLY A 660 -1.25 25.39 25.50
C GLY A 660 -0.49 26.71 25.66
N THR A 661 -0.98 27.62 26.50
CA THR A 661 -0.34 28.93 26.75
C THR A 661 1.06 28.79 27.36
N CYS A 662 1.26 27.85 28.29
CA CYS A 662 2.56 27.60 28.90
C CYS A 662 3.53 26.91 27.92
N ALA A 663 3.04 25.93 27.15
CA ALA A 663 3.80 25.31 26.06
C ALA A 663 4.26 26.36 25.03
N SER A 664 3.37 27.26 24.57
CA SER A 664 3.73 28.36 23.66
C SER A 664 4.70 29.36 24.28
N ARG A 665 4.61 29.66 25.58
CA ARG A 665 5.59 30.52 26.28
C ARG A 665 6.97 29.86 26.35
N ARG A 666 7.06 28.57 26.72
CA ARG A 666 8.32 27.80 26.70
C ARG A 666 8.92 27.73 25.28
N GLN A 667 8.10 27.56 24.24
CA GLN A 667 8.54 27.56 22.84
C GLN A 667 9.11 28.91 22.38
N VAL A 668 8.44 30.03 22.70
CA VAL A 668 8.93 31.38 22.39
C VAL A 668 10.24 31.69 23.12
N ALA A 669 10.39 31.24 24.39
CA ALA A 669 11.64 31.37 25.12
C ALA A 669 12.79 30.59 24.45
N GLY A 670 12.54 29.34 24.01
CA GLY A 670 13.54 28.55 23.27
C GLY A 670 13.99 29.21 21.97
N LEU A 671 13.05 29.77 21.18
CA LEU A 671 13.39 30.51 19.94
C LEU A 671 14.17 31.81 20.23
N ARG A 672 13.85 32.51 21.32
CA ARG A 672 14.59 33.70 21.77
C ARG A 672 16.04 33.36 22.08
N ASP A 673 16.30 32.28 22.82
CA ASP A 673 17.67 31.87 23.15
C ASP A 673 18.40 31.27 21.93
N GLU A 674 17.73 30.55 21.01
CA GLU A 674 18.33 30.14 19.72
C GLU A 674 18.74 31.34 18.87
N PHE A 675 17.90 32.39 18.80
CA PHE A 675 18.22 33.63 18.10
C PHE A 675 19.48 34.27 18.66
N VAL A 676 19.51 34.49 19.99
CA VAL A 676 20.64 35.12 20.69
C VAL A 676 21.93 34.36 20.41
N MET A 677 21.93 33.04 20.61
CA MET A 677 23.10 32.20 20.38
C MET A 677 23.55 32.22 18.91
N THR A 678 22.61 32.20 17.96
CA THR A 678 22.89 32.23 16.52
C THR A 678 23.48 33.58 16.07
N VAL A 679 22.97 34.70 16.59
CA VAL A 679 23.52 36.04 16.32
C VAL A 679 24.93 36.16 16.88
N VAL A 680 25.16 35.77 18.14
CA VAL A 680 26.50 35.84 18.75
C VAL A 680 27.50 34.94 18.02
N ALA A 681 27.14 33.69 17.71
CA ALA A 681 28.01 32.79 16.94
C ALA A 681 28.29 33.29 15.51
N GLY A 682 27.34 34.00 14.89
CA GLY A 682 27.51 34.66 13.60
C GLY A 682 28.34 35.95 13.62
N GLN A 683 28.54 36.59 14.78
CA GLN A 683 29.20 37.90 14.90
C GLN A 683 30.53 37.88 15.67
N VAL A 684 30.70 36.98 16.64
CA VAL A 684 31.86 36.98 17.55
C VAL A 684 33.17 36.75 16.78
N THR A 685 34.22 37.45 17.18
CA THR A 685 35.57 37.28 16.64
C THR A 685 36.21 36.04 17.26
N ASP A 686 36.36 36.05 18.60
CA ASP A 686 36.83 34.93 19.40
C ASP A 686 35.70 34.42 20.34
N PRO A 687 35.16 33.21 20.14
CA PRO A 687 34.07 32.69 20.97
C PRO A 687 34.49 32.38 22.42
N THR A 688 35.79 32.41 22.74
CA THR A 688 36.32 32.24 24.11
C THR A 688 36.49 33.57 24.86
N HIS A 689 36.44 34.71 24.16
CA HIS A 689 36.62 36.02 24.76
C HIS A 689 35.32 36.49 25.46
N SER A 690 35.17 36.09 26.74
CA SER A 690 33.96 36.32 27.56
C SER A 690 33.43 37.75 27.55
N GLY A 691 34.29 38.77 27.50
CA GLY A 691 33.90 40.19 27.42
C GLY A 691 33.38 40.67 26.06
N GLU A 692 33.65 39.94 24.97
CA GLU A 692 33.01 40.15 23.66
C GLU A 692 31.67 39.41 23.64
N VAL A 693 31.69 38.12 23.99
CA VAL A 693 30.51 37.25 24.10
C VAL A 693 29.41 37.88 24.94
N THR A 694 29.72 38.36 26.15
CA THR A 694 28.72 38.94 27.08
C THR A 694 28.04 40.19 26.51
N ARG A 695 28.79 41.07 25.83
CA ARG A 695 28.22 42.26 25.17
C ARG A 695 27.33 41.88 23.99
N LEU A 696 27.76 40.93 23.16
CA LEU A 696 26.97 40.46 22.02
C LEU A 696 25.68 39.76 22.49
N VAL A 697 25.74 38.95 23.55
CA VAL A 697 24.55 38.32 24.17
C VAL A 697 23.58 39.37 24.69
N ALA A 698 24.05 40.40 25.39
CA ALA A 698 23.21 41.48 25.89
C ALA A 698 22.55 42.27 24.74
N HIS A 699 23.30 42.61 23.70
CA HIS A 699 22.78 43.33 22.53
C HIS A 699 21.76 42.49 21.74
N ALA A 700 22.05 41.21 21.49
CA ALA A 700 21.15 40.30 20.78
C ALA A 700 19.86 40.07 21.56
N ARG A 701 19.93 39.95 22.91
CA ARG A 701 18.74 39.87 23.79
C ARG A 701 17.87 41.12 23.68
N ALA A 702 18.46 42.31 23.85
CA ALA A 702 17.73 43.57 23.71
C ALA A 702 17.07 43.73 22.32
N THR A 703 17.72 43.24 21.27
CA THR A 703 17.17 43.26 19.90
C THR A 703 15.95 42.35 19.75
N VAL A 704 16.03 41.08 20.19
CA VAL A 704 14.88 40.15 20.06
C VAL A 704 13.73 40.56 21.00
N ASP A 705 14.02 41.00 22.22
CA ASP A 705 12.99 41.42 23.16
C ASP A 705 12.17 42.61 22.63
N LEU A 706 12.84 43.58 21.99
CA LEU A 706 12.18 44.70 21.33
C LEU A 706 11.27 44.28 20.17
N GLU A 707 11.69 43.33 19.33
CA GLU A 707 10.87 42.83 18.22
C GLU A 707 9.70 41.94 18.70
N LEU A 708 9.89 41.15 19.76
CA LEU A 708 8.79 40.37 20.34
C LEU A 708 7.76 41.26 21.04
N GLU A 709 8.16 42.36 21.69
CA GLU A 709 7.21 43.36 22.21
C GLU A 709 6.52 44.15 21.09
N ARG A 710 7.21 44.48 19.99
CA ARG A 710 6.58 45.05 18.78
C ARG A 710 5.51 44.11 18.22
N ALA A 711 5.77 42.81 18.17
CA ALA A 711 4.79 41.80 17.76
C ALA A 711 3.60 41.71 18.73
N ARG A 712 3.84 41.71 20.05
CA ARG A 712 2.78 41.73 21.10
C ARG A 712 1.89 42.95 20.95
N ALA A 713 2.48 44.15 20.82
CA ALA A 713 1.75 45.40 20.66
C ALA A 713 0.94 45.44 19.36
N GLN A 714 1.51 44.98 18.24
CA GLN A 714 0.83 44.96 16.94
C GLN A 714 -0.31 43.92 16.87
N ALA A 715 -0.20 42.78 17.57
CA ALA A 715 -1.30 41.83 17.68
C ALA A 715 -2.46 42.42 18.49
N ARG A 716 -2.17 42.95 19.68
CA ARG A 716 -3.17 43.56 20.58
C ARG A 716 -3.86 44.78 19.95
N SER A 717 -3.14 45.63 19.21
CA SER A 717 -3.75 46.79 18.53
C SER A 717 -4.67 46.42 17.37
N ARG A 718 -4.65 45.15 16.92
CA ARG A 718 -5.60 44.56 15.96
C ARG A 718 -6.75 43.80 16.63
N GLY A 719 -6.87 43.84 17.96
CA GLY A 719 -7.90 43.11 18.72
C GLY A 719 -7.67 41.61 18.83
N ALA A 720 -6.42 41.13 18.65
CA ALA A 720 -6.09 39.72 18.83
C ALA A 720 -6.20 39.29 20.30
N ASP A 721 -6.78 38.11 20.56
CA ASP A 721 -6.75 37.46 21.87
C ASP A 721 -5.33 36.98 22.25
N ASP A 722 -5.16 36.43 23.46
CA ASP A 722 -3.86 35.93 23.93
C ASP A 722 -3.31 34.75 23.09
N ALA A 723 -4.16 33.89 22.53
CA ALA A 723 -3.72 32.76 21.70
C ALA A 723 -3.23 33.24 20.33
N MET A 724 -3.99 34.14 19.68
CA MET A 724 -3.60 34.81 18.46
C MET A 724 -2.35 35.68 18.65
N THR A 725 -2.25 36.37 19.80
CA THR A 725 -1.06 37.15 20.18
C THR A 725 0.16 36.25 20.35
N MET A 726 0.04 35.13 21.06
CA MET A 726 1.15 34.17 21.20
C MET A 726 1.55 33.51 19.88
N ALA A 727 0.59 33.23 18.98
CA ALA A 727 0.86 32.70 17.64
C ALA A 727 1.63 33.73 16.77
N ALA A 728 1.27 35.01 16.82
CA ALA A 728 1.99 36.08 16.13
C ALA A 728 3.42 36.24 16.67
N VAL A 729 3.60 36.22 17.99
CA VAL A 729 4.91 36.29 18.65
C VAL A 729 5.80 35.09 18.30
N TRP A 730 5.23 33.88 18.26
CA TRP A 730 5.95 32.68 17.83
C TRP A 730 6.39 32.74 16.37
N LEU A 731 5.55 33.28 15.48
CA LEU A 731 5.91 33.47 14.07
C LEU A 731 7.03 34.49 13.90
N THR A 732 6.96 35.63 14.59
CA THR A 732 8.05 36.63 14.62
C THR A 732 9.35 36.02 15.16
N ALA A 733 9.30 35.29 16.29
CA ALA A 733 10.47 34.62 16.85
C ALA A 733 11.10 33.62 15.86
N SER A 734 10.27 32.82 15.18
CA SER A 734 10.72 31.83 14.18
C SER A 734 11.38 32.50 12.96
N ASN A 735 10.82 33.61 12.47
CA ASN A 735 11.39 34.38 11.36
C ASN A 735 12.71 35.04 11.77
N LEU A 736 12.79 35.61 12.97
CA LEU A 736 14.03 36.19 13.50
C LEU A 736 15.15 35.15 13.60
N VAL A 737 14.86 33.95 14.11
CA VAL A 737 15.81 32.82 14.13
C VAL A 737 16.26 32.45 12.71
N HIS A 738 15.33 32.38 11.75
CA HIS A 738 15.65 32.09 10.35
C HIS A 738 16.60 33.14 9.75
N ASP A 739 16.31 34.43 9.91
CA ASP A 739 17.12 35.53 9.39
C ASP A 739 18.48 35.64 10.09
N ALA A 740 18.54 35.36 11.40
CA ALA A 740 19.80 35.26 12.14
C ALA A 740 20.66 34.11 11.60
N ARG A 741 20.06 32.94 11.40
CA ARG A 741 20.75 31.75 10.88
C ARG A 741 21.24 31.95 9.45
N PHE A 742 20.43 32.56 8.58
CA PHE A 742 20.82 32.89 7.21
C PHE A 742 22.04 33.83 7.19
N ARG A 743 22.00 34.91 7.97
CA ARG A 743 23.12 35.87 8.09
C ARG A 743 24.38 35.24 8.68
N ALA A 744 24.24 34.43 9.73
CA ALA A 744 25.37 33.73 10.36
C ALA A 744 26.02 32.72 9.40
N LEU A 745 25.23 31.94 8.66
CA LEU A 745 25.75 31.00 7.65
C LEU A 745 26.40 31.72 6.46
N ALA A 746 25.88 32.87 6.03
CA ALA A 746 26.50 33.68 4.99
C ALA A 746 27.88 34.21 5.42
N PHE A 747 27.98 34.74 6.65
CA PHE A 747 29.25 35.21 7.23
C PHE A 747 30.26 34.07 7.40
N LEU A 748 29.85 32.96 8.04
CA LEU A 748 30.72 31.81 8.28
C LEU A 748 31.09 31.07 6.98
N GLY A 749 30.27 31.15 5.93
CA GLY A 749 30.62 30.70 4.57
C GLY A 749 31.77 31.51 3.94
N GLY A 750 32.02 32.73 4.41
CA GLY A 750 33.18 33.55 4.05
C GLY A 750 34.45 33.23 4.84
N ALA A 751 34.36 32.44 5.92
CA ALA A 751 35.52 32.10 6.75
C ALA A 751 36.59 31.31 5.95
N PRO A 752 37.89 31.43 6.30
CA PRO A 752 38.97 30.74 5.58
C PRO A 752 38.76 29.22 5.45
N ALA A 753 38.30 28.56 6.52
CA ALA A 753 38.00 27.12 6.50
C ALA A 753 36.86 26.75 5.53
N ALA A 754 35.78 27.52 5.48
CA ALA A 754 34.67 27.29 4.56
C ALA A 754 35.03 27.58 3.10
N ARG A 755 35.93 28.55 2.85
CA ARG A 755 36.52 28.79 1.52
C ARG A 755 37.48 27.67 1.10
N ALA A 756 38.31 27.17 2.01
CA ALA A 756 39.25 26.09 1.74
C ALA A 756 38.54 24.77 1.39
N GLU A 757 37.55 24.36 2.20
CA GLU A 757 36.74 23.16 1.96
C GLU A 757 35.94 23.27 0.65
N ALA A 758 35.37 24.44 0.35
CA ALA A 758 34.69 24.68 -0.92
C ALA A 758 35.65 24.60 -2.13
N ALA A 759 36.88 25.09 -2.00
CA ALA A 759 37.90 24.99 -3.05
C ALA A 759 38.39 23.55 -3.25
N ALA A 760 38.62 22.80 -2.16
CA ALA A 760 38.96 21.39 -2.22
C ALA A 760 37.85 20.57 -2.90
N ALA A 761 36.60 20.74 -2.45
CA ALA A 761 35.44 20.06 -3.03
C ALA A 761 35.23 20.39 -4.52
N ARG A 762 35.46 21.64 -4.94
CA ARG A 762 35.45 22.03 -6.36
C ARG A 762 36.51 21.25 -7.15
N THR A 763 37.75 21.27 -6.69
CA THR A 763 38.89 20.61 -7.36
C THR A 763 38.68 19.10 -7.45
N THR A 764 38.24 18.44 -6.37
CA THR A 764 37.89 17.02 -6.37
C THR A 764 36.74 16.71 -7.34
N SER A 765 35.71 17.56 -7.42
CA SER A 765 34.64 17.38 -8.40
C SER A 765 35.17 17.45 -9.83
N LEU A 766 35.92 18.51 -10.17
CA LEU A 766 36.51 18.69 -11.51
C LEU A 766 37.41 17.51 -11.92
N LEU A 767 38.21 16.97 -10.99
CA LEU A 767 39.07 15.81 -11.22
C LEU A 767 38.31 14.46 -11.29
N SER A 768 37.04 14.41 -10.87
CA SER A 768 36.22 13.20 -10.87
C SER A 768 35.41 13.00 -12.16
N HIS A 769 35.36 13.99 -13.05
CA HIS A 769 34.64 13.93 -14.31
C HIS A 769 35.53 13.38 -15.43
N GLY A 770 35.20 12.19 -15.94
CA GLY A 770 35.90 11.56 -17.06
C GLY A 770 35.52 12.14 -18.43
N PRO A 771 36.18 11.71 -19.54
CA PRO A 771 36.04 12.32 -20.87
C PRO A 771 34.64 12.32 -21.52
N ALA A 772 33.67 11.61 -20.94
CA ALA A 772 32.29 11.53 -21.42
C ALA A 772 31.28 12.31 -20.53
N ALA A 773 31.76 13.09 -19.56
CA ALA A 773 30.92 13.75 -18.55
C ALA A 773 30.36 15.12 -19.02
N GLY A 774 29.48 15.12 -20.02
CA GLY A 774 28.70 16.31 -20.40
C GLY A 774 29.51 17.45 -21.02
N THR A 775 28.95 18.66 -21.01
CA THR A 775 29.64 19.87 -21.51
C THR A 775 30.58 20.47 -20.44
N ARG A 776 31.57 21.28 -20.87
CA ARG A 776 32.52 21.93 -19.94
C ARG A 776 31.83 22.89 -18.95
N ASP A 777 30.67 23.40 -19.30
CA ASP A 777 29.90 24.32 -18.46
C ASP A 777 28.97 23.56 -17.50
N GLU A 778 28.41 22.42 -17.90
CA GLU A 778 27.76 21.46 -16.97
C GLU A 778 28.74 20.97 -15.88
N VAL A 779 29.96 20.57 -16.27
CA VAL A 779 31.02 20.16 -15.33
C VAL A 779 31.38 21.29 -14.37
N ARG A 780 31.44 22.54 -14.85
CA ARG A 780 31.72 23.71 -14.01
C ARG A 780 30.57 24.00 -13.04
N ALA A 781 29.33 24.00 -13.53
CA ALA A 781 28.14 24.21 -12.71
C ALA A 781 27.98 23.11 -11.63
N ALA A 782 28.24 21.85 -11.98
CA ALA A 782 28.27 20.75 -11.01
C ALA A 782 29.34 20.95 -9.93
N ALA A 783 30.57 21.29 -10.32
CA ALA A 783 31.66 21.55 -9.38
C ALA A 783 31.42 22.80 -8.51
N GLU A 784 30.72 23.82 -9.02
CA GLU A 784 30.32 25.01 -8.26
C GLU A 784 29.16 24.72 -7.29
N HIS A 785 28.18 23.91 -7.68
CA HIS A 785 27.12 23.43 -6.79
C HIS A 785 27.71 22.57 -5.64
N VAL A 786 28.63 21.65 -5.95
CA VAL A 786 29.36 20.86 -4.95
C VAL A 786 30.17 21.76 -3.99
N ALA A 787 30.83 22.79 -4.51
CA ALA A 787 31.56 23.77 -3.71
C ALA A 787 30.65 24.63 -2.81
N ALA A 788 29.47 25.04 -3.30
CA ALA A 788 28.48 25.75 -2.51
C ALA A 788 27.90 24.87 -1.40
N ALA A 789 27.53 23.63 -1.70
CA ALA A 789 27.05 22.67 -0.71
C ALA A 789 28.13 22.34 0.35
N ALA A 790 29.41 22.26 -0.05
CA ALA A 790 30.53 22.12 0.87
C ALA A 790 30.66 23.32 1.80
N ARG A 791 30.69 24.54 1.25
CA ARG A 791 30.72 25.81 2.01
C ARG A 791 29.62 25.87 3.07
N THR A 792 28.39 25.52 2.70
CA THR A 792 27.23 25.56 3.60
C THR A 792 27.35 24.53 4.73
N ARG A 793 27.83 23.31 4.45
CA ARG A 793 28.12 22.31 5.50
C ARG A 793 29.21 22.81 6.47
N THR A 794 30.27 23.43 5.96
CA THR A 794 31.33 23.98 6.81
C THR A 794 30.83 25.17 7.63
N ALA A 795 30.00 26.04 7.07
CA ALA A 795 29.38 27.15 7.79
C ALA A 795 28.46 26.65 8.93
N GLU A 796 27.66 25.61 8.70
CA GLU A 796 26.84 24.97 9.74
C GLU A 796 27.69 24.34 10.85
N TYR A 797 28.79 23.67 10.50
CA TYR A 797 29.74 23.10 11.46
C TYR A 797 30.44 24.18 12.31
N LEU A 798 30.91 25.26 11.67
CA LEU A 798 31.49 26.41 12.36
C LEU A 798 30.48 27.11 13.28
N LEU A 799 29.22 27.23 12.84
CA LEU A 799 28.12 27.79 13.63
C LEU A 799 27.87 26.96 14.88
N HIS A 800 27.76 25.64 14.73
CA HIS A 800 27.58 24.71 15.86
C HIS A 800 28.74 24.77 16.86
N ASN A 801 29.98 24.66 16.40
CA ASN A 801 31.16 24.72 17.26
C ASN A 801 31.28 26.06 18.01
N ARG A 802 30.98 27.18 17.35
CA ARG A 802 30.96 28.51 18.00
C ARG A 802 29.86 28.60 19.04
N THR A 803 28.66 28.11 18.76
CA THR A 803 27.56 28.05 19.74
C THR A 803 27.95 27.25 20.99
N VAL A 804 28.64 26.12 20.86
CA VAL A 804 29.15 25.33 22.00
C VAL A 804 30.21 26.11 22.79
N ALA A 805 31.22 26.67 22.13
CA ALA A 805 32.27 27.45 22.80
C ALA A 805 31.72 28.70 23.53
N ILE A 806 30.67 29.33 22.99
CA ILE A 806 29.95 30.43 23.66
C ILE A 806 29.21 29.91 24.90
N GLN A 807 28.56 28.74 24.83
CA GLN A 807 27.90 28.13 26.00
C GLN A 807 28.91 27.79 27.11
N GLU A 808 30.06 27.22 26.75
CA GLU A 808 31.16 26.93 27.69
C GLU A 808 31.76 28.22 28.31
N THR A 809 31.77 29.33 27.56
CA THR A 809 32.27 30.64 28.02
C THR A 809 31.26 31.40 28.90
N LEU A 810 29.96 31.20 28.69
CA LEU A 810 28.88 31.76 29.52
C LEU A 810 28.60 30.91 30.78
N HIS A 811 28.84 29.61 30.69
CA HIS A 811 28.63 28.64 31.76
C HIS A 811 29.91 27.81 31.98
N PRO A 812 31.02 28.46 32.42
CA PRO A 812 32.26 27.77 32.70
C PRO A 812 32.00 26.67 33.74
N ALA A 813 32.41 25.45 33.42
CA ALA A 813 32.23 24.31 34.32
C ALA A 813 32.87 24.62 35.69
N PRO A 814 32.20 24.29 36.81
CA PRO A 814 32.74 24.58 38.14
C PRO A 814 34.11 23.91 38.30
N ALA A 815 35.11 24.72 38.64
CA ALA A 815 36.50 24.26 38.73
C ALA A 815 36.58 23.04 39.68
N PRO A 816 37.22 21.93 39.27
CA PRO A 816 37.22 20.71 40.06
C PRO A 816 37.90 20.96 41.41
N ALA A 817 37.14 20.77 42.49
CA ALA A 817 37.55 21.14 43.84
C ALA A 817 38.96 20.58 44.18
N PRO A 818 39.87 21.42 44.72
CA PRO A 818 41.28 21.07 44.94
C PRO A 818 41.44 20.08 46.12
N GLY A 819 41.07 18.82 45.89
CA GLY A 819 41.14 17.74 46.87
C GLY A 819 40.91 16.34 46.32
N ALA A 820 40.16 16.17 45.23
CA ALA A 820 39.79 14.85 44.67
C ALA A 820 40.93 14.11 43.92
N ALA A 821 42.18 14.34 44.29
CA ALA A 821 43.36 13.76 43.65
C ALA A 821 43.64 12.34 44.16
N ARG A 822 43.18 11.31 43.43
CA ARG A 822 43.59 9.92 43.67
C ARG A 822 45.11 9.77 43.46
N ARG A 823 45.84 9.38 44.49
CA ARG A 823 47.26 8.99 44.40
C ARG A 823 47.41 7.72 43.55
N CYS A 824 48.53 7.61 42.85
CA CYS A 824 48.90 6.41 42.10
C CYS A 824 49.08 5.21 43.06
N THR A 825 48.51 4.06 42.73
CA THR A 825 48.69 2.81 43.49
C THR A 825 49.84 1.94 42.95
N GLY A 826 50.71 2.51 42.11
CA GLY A 826 51.87 1.83 41.55
C GLY A 826 52.95 1.53 42.60
N HIS A 827 53.72 0.46 42.39
CA HIS A 827 54.85 0.04 43.22
C HIS A 827 54.59 0.10 44.74
N GLY A 828 53.53 -0.57 45.19
CA GLY A 828 53.20 -0.69 46.62
C GLY A 828 52.78 0.62 47.32
N GLY A 829 52.46 1.67 46.57
CA GLY A 829 52.06 2.97 47.13
C GLY A 829 53.21 3.97 47.33
N THR A 830 54.43 3.64 46.89
CA THR A 830 55.58 4.56 46.90
C THR A 830 55.51 5.65 45.81
N CYS A 831 54.64 5.47 44.80
CA CYS A 831 54.50 6.44 43.71
C CYS A 831 53.71 7.69 44.13
N THR A 832 54.37 8.85 44.12
CA THR A 832 53.77 10.17 44.43
C THR A 832 52.91 10.75 43.30
N GLY A 833 52.89 10.12 42.11
CA GLY A 833 52.17 10.61 40.94
C GLY A 833 50.64 10.65 41.11
N ARG A 834 49.98 11.58 40.40
CA ARG A 834 48.50 11.57 40.29
C ARG A 834 48.02 10.49 39.33
N ALA A 835 46.99 9.75 39.73
CA ALA A 835 46.28 8.84 38.84
C ALA A 835 45.46 9.63 37.79
N VAL A 836 45.34 9.11 36.56
CA VAL A 836 44.73 9.83 35.43
C VAL A 836 43.48 9.11 34.91
N GLY A 837 42.35 9.80 34.89
CA GLY A 837 41.06 9.28 34.41
C GLY A 837 40.50 8.19 35.33
N ARG A 838 40.09 7.04 34.76
CA ARG A 838 39.62 5.87 35.51
C ARG A 838 40.75 4.90 35.92
N SER A 839 42.00 5.21 35.59
CA SER A 839 43.18 4.43 36.01
C SER A 839 43.44 4.65 37.51
N ALA A 840 43.93 3.62 38.21
CA ALA A 840 44.55 3.77 39.54
C ALA A 840 46.05 4.14 39.46
N LEU A 841 46.64 4.09 38.25
CA LEU A 841 48.04 4.41 37.97
C LEU A 841 48.19 5.79 37.30
N CYS A 842 49.31 6.47 37.58
CA CYS A 842 49.77 7.63 36.82
C CYS A 842 50.27 7.22 35.42
N LEU A 843 50.64 8.20 34.59
CA LEU A 843 51.18 7.95 33.24
C LEU A 843 52.46 7.11 33.27
N ASP A 844 53.37 7.38 34.20
CA ASP A 844 54.71 6.76 34.27
C ASP A 844 54.62 5.29 34.73
N CYS A 845 53.88 5.00 35.79
CA CYS A 845 53.60 3.62 36.21
C CYS A 845 52.81 2.84 35.15
N ARG A 846 51.97 3.50 34.36
CA ARG A 846 51.26 2.86 33.24
C ARG A 846 52.19 2.56 32.06
N ALA A 847 53.16 3.44 31.79
CA ALA A 847 54.21 3.19 30.80
C ALA A 847 55.11 2.02 31.24
N GLY A 848 55.53 1.98 32.51
CA GLY A 848 56.35 0.91 33.07
C GLY A 848 55.73 -0.49 33.06
N THR A 849 54.39 -0.60 32.96
CA THR A 849 53.71 -1.89 32.74
C THR A 849 53.67 -2.37 31.28
N GLY A 850 54.13 -1.55 30.33
CA GLY A 850 54.28 -1.91 28.92
C GLY A 850 55.73 -2.26 28.59
N ALA A 851 55.96 -3.37 27.90
CA ALA A 851 57.30 -3.71 27.41
C ALA A 851 57.81 -2.64 26.41
N THR A 852 59.11 -2.37 26.48
CA THR A 852 59.83 -1.28 25.80
C THR A 852 59.49 -1.06 24.32
N THR A 853 59.18 0.18 23.95
CA THR A 853 59.58 0.75 22.64
C THR A 853 59.56 2.29 22.71
N SER A 854 60.65 2.93 22.31
CA SER A 854 60.81 4.40 22.35
C SER A 854 60.15 5.11 21.14
N PRO A 855 59.80 6.41 21.26
CA PRO A 855 59.05 7.11 20.22
C PRO A 855 59.95 7.68 19.10
N ALA A 856 59.91 7.08 17.91
CA ALA A 856 60.44 7.68 16.68
C ALA A 856 59.74 7.13 15.41
N THR A 857 59.61 7.98 14.39
CA THR A 857 59.15 7.68 13.02
C THR A 857 57.75 7.07 12.84
N ALA A 858 56.87 7.79 12.15
CA ALA A 858 55.60 7.25 11.67
C ALA A 858 55.84 6.14 10.63
N THR A 859 55.50 4.90 10.99
CA THR A 859 55.56 3.74 10.08
C THR A 859 54.16 3.37 9.60
N ALA A 860 54.04 3.02 8.31
CA ALA A 860 52.79 2.55 7.73
C ALA A 860 52.30 1.25 8.41
N PRO A 861 50.98 1.00 8.48
CA PRO A 861 50.43 -0.18 9.16
C PRO A 861 51.00 -1.47 8.57
N VAL A 862 51.76 -2.21 9.38
CA VAL A 862 52.42 -3.45 8.98
C VAL A 862 51.36 -4.50 8.66
N VAL A 863 51.12 -4.72 7.35
CA VAL A 863 50.19 -5.75 6.89
C VAL A 863 50.86 -7.12 7.08
N PRO A 864 50.26 -8.04 7.84
CA PRO A 864 50.87 -9.34 8.10
C PRO A 864 51.07 -10.11 6.79
N ARG A 865 52.13 -10.92 6.75
CA ARG A 865 52.62 -11.59 5.53
C ARG A 865 52.34 -13.09 5.53
N CYS A 866 51.97 -13.56 4.35
CA CYS A 866 51.73 -14.94 3.93
C CYS A 866 52.65 -15.99 4.57
N PRO A 867 52.27 -16.82 5.57
CA PRO A 867 53.16 -17.88 6.07
C PRO A 867 53.31 -19.07 5.10
N GLY A 868 52.56 -19.10 4.01
CA GLY A 868 52.55 -20.21 3.05
C GLY A 868 51.40 -21.17 3.29
N TRP A 869 51.06 -21.98 2.27
CA TRP A 869 50.08 -23.07 2.39
C TRP A 869 50.77 -24.38 2.82
N ASP A 870 52.09 -24.41 2.66
CA ASP A 870 53.12 -25.42 2.88
C ASP A 870 54.05 -25.04 4.06
N GLY A 871 53.68 -24.00 4.83
CA GLY A 871 54.51 -23.42 5.89
C GLY A 871 55.70 -22.57 5.40
N THR A 872 55.90 -22.42 4.09
CA THR A 872 57.01 -21.62 3.54
C THR A 872 56.55 -20.17 3.27
N PRO A 873 57.10 -19.14 3.94
CA PRO A 873 56.56 -17.78 3.88
C PRO A 873 56.57 -17.15 2.48
N CYS A 874 55.40 -17.12 1.82
CA CYS A 874 55.25 -16.57 0.47
C CYS A 874 55.29 -15.02 0.40
N GLY A 875 55.48 -14.35 1.54
CA GLY A 875 55.75 -12.91 1.65
C GLY A 875 54.60 -11.95 1.29
N ARG A 876 53.50 -12.44 0.71
CA ARG A 876 52.37 -11.61 0.24
C ARG A 876 51.46 -11.15 1.40
N PRO A 877 50.98 -9.90 1.41
CA PRO A 877 50.06 -9.42 2.46
C PRO A 877 48.75 -10.21 2.51
N HIS A 878 48.19 -10.37 3.71
CA HIS A 878 46.87 -10.96 3.95
C HIS A 878 46.14 -10.28 5.11
N ARG A 879 44.87 -10.65 5.34
CA ARG A 879 44.09 -10.24 6.54
C ARG A 879 43.62 -11.42 7.41
N HIS A 880 43.60 -12.65 6.89
CA HIS A 880 42.95 -13.80 7.52
C HIS A 880 43.76 -15.09 7.29
N GLY A 881 44.89 -15.26 7.99
CA GLY A 881 45.76 -16.45 7.89
C GLY A 881 46.58 -16.58 6.60
N LEU A 882 45.92 -16.74 5.45
CA LEU A 882 46.56 -16.98 4.15
C LEU A 882 46.21 -15.92 3.09
N CYS A 883 47.10 -15.71 2.12
CA CYS A 883 46.80 -14.94 0.92
C CYS A 883 46.00 -15.78 -0.10
N VAL A 884 45.27 -15.13 -1.00
CA VAL A 884 44.34 -15.79 -1.95
C VAL A 884 45.01 -16.93 -2.74
N ARG A 885 46.25 -16.74 -3.22
CA ARG A 885 46.98 -17.75 -4.01
C ARG A 885 47.40 -18.98 -3.19
N CYS A 886 47.70 -18.80 -1.89
CA CYS A 886 47.97 -19.92 -0.98
C CYS A 886 46.66 -20.63 -0.58
N ARG A 887 45.59 -19.87 -0.32
CA ARG A 887 44.27 -20.42 -0.01
C ARG A 887 43.66 -21.23 -1.18
N ALA A 888 43.99 -20.87 -2.42
CA ALA A 888 43.62 -21.65 -3.60
C ALA A 888 44.42 -22.97 -3.74
N LYS A 889 45.66 -23.03 -3.21
CA LYS A 889 46.46 -24.26 -3.15
C LYS A 889 46.09 -25.17 -1.98
N SER A 890 45.60 -24.61 -0.87
CA SER A 890 45.18 -25.37 0.31
C SER A 890 43.76 -25.94 0.23
N LEU A 891 43.15 -25.97 -0.96
CA LEU A 891 41.86 -26.62 -1.23
C LEU A 891 42.14 -27.94 -1.95
N PRO A 892 41.60 -29.09 -1.48
CA PRO A 892 41.77 -30.34 -2.19
C PRO A 892 41.09 -30.26 -3.56
N VAL A 893 41.80 -30.71 -4.60
CA VAL A 893 41.25 -30.79 -5.96
C VAL A 893 40.21 -31.92 -5.98
N ALA A 894 38.93 -31.55 -6.06
CA ALA A 894 37.87 -32.51 -6.32
C ALA A 894 38.07 -33.10 -7.73
N ALA A 895 38.28 -34.41 -7.80
CA ALA A 895 38.51 -35.10 -9.06
C ALA A 895 37.19 -35.43 -9.77
N GLY A 896 37.09 -35.05 -11.06
CA GLY A 896 36.17 -35.65 -12.02
C GLY A 896 34.72 -35.16 -12.03
N ALA A 897 34.40 -34.29 -12.99
CA ALA A 897 33.27 -34.48 -13.92
C ALA A 897 33.48 -33.57 -15.15
N ARG A 898 32.74 -33.84 -16.23
CA ARG A 898 32.73 -33.05 -17.48
C ARG A 898 31.71 -31.92 -17.41
#